data_AF-A0A927TPG9-F1
#
_entry.id   AF-A0A927TPG9-F1
#
_cell.length_a   1.000
_cell.length_b   1.000
_cell.length_c   1.000
_cell.angle_alpha   90.00
_cell.angle_beta   90.00
_cell.angle_gamma   90.00
#
_symmetry.space_group_name_H-M   'P 1'
#
loop_
_entity.id
_entity.type
_entity.pdbx_description
1 polymer ?
#
loop_
_entity_poly.entity_id
_entity_poly.type
_entity_poly.pdbx_seq_one_letter_code
_entity_poly.pdbx_strand_id
1 'polypeptide(L)'
;MQKGKRLRALMLSMAVMSTAVFPTGDLSGIGPAPVEAKAANAARQVEALDRGVTAISVRGGIYVNWRFLGTDPANAVFNLYRDGVPVNTEPISGSTNYLDTAGSLASSYQVEMVVNGNAVEKSSAVTPYGGNYFDIPISIPAGGKTPSGQSYTYTANDASCADLDGDGQYEIVLKWLPTNAGDNMADGYRGNVYYDAYEMDGTQLWRINMGVNIRAGQHYTPFLVYDFDGDGYAEMVCKTADGTVDGAGNVIGTAGKDWRNGAGTIMDGPEYLTLFDGLTGAALDTINYEPSRGANGKVDKNYWGDDFGNRSERYLATVAYLNGVTPSVVMCRGYYKNYGIAAYDIVNKKFSKRWFFDTAASGNSAYIAQGNHNLATADCDGDGFDEIVYGGCTIDHNGRGLYSSGLGHGDALHVGDFLPDTPGLEIWTCCETSPYGACLRKASNGQVIFRWTAGGDTGRAIAGNFIDGNATAEFAASCSGDLVDGAGKKVANWSDITKWGQNFTIYWDGDLAQEALDRTMIDGYGKGRMLTAPGVSYINSTKSNCSLCADLFGDWREEIIWPIYDNTALRVFMTTDMTSYRIPTFMHDTQYRCQIATQNVGYNQPAHTSFFLDSTRPLPGQPNVYAVKAPSMEGTYFIKNAYSNLYLDVANGLADDGTNIQQHKFNGSYAQKFKIVKDAEGYYSIMTGASDYTSCVDVSNGSGADGTNIIQYTYWGGAPQKYRIKKNADGSVAFLTKASNFRSALDVYNWSKANGGNVDEWSYWGGTLQHWYLEPILDGTYYIQNAYSGLYMDVDNGLTENGTNVRQHKYNGSDAQKFRLEYRGDGYYTIYTGATQYTSCLDIPGDQDGDGANVWQWQYYGNSRQGFKFVANADGSYSILTQASGDTEAVEVYGWSKTNAANISQWSFLDGKNQHWKLVKAE
;
A
#
# COMPACT_ATOMS: atom_id res chain seq x y z
N MET A 1 20.79 47.15 47.94
CA MET A 1 20.79 48.63 47.96
C MET A 1 21.30 49.15 46.62
N GLN A 2 20.56 50.11 46.04
CA GLN A 2 20.89 51.05 44.95
C GLN A 2 21.36 50.48 43.58
N LYS A 3 20.48 50.55 42.57
CA LYS A 3 20.38 51.57 41.48
C LYS A 3 21.32 51.23 40.32
N GLY A 4 20.95 51.23 39.04
CA GLY A 4 19.73 51.59 38.32
C GLY A 4 20.07 51.90 36.85
N LYS A 5 19.15 51.55 35.94
CA LYS A 5 18.83 52.14 34.62
C LYS A 5 19.99 52.63 33.69
N ARG A 6 20.01 52.20 32.42
CA ARG A 6 19.38 52.90 31.26
C ARG A 6 19.67 52.24 29.90
N LEU A 7 18.61 52.31 29.10
CA LEU A 7 18.38 52.09 27.66
C LEU A 7 19.47 52.49 26.64
N ARG A 8 19.40 51.74 25.52
CA ARG A 8 19.36 52.13 24.07
C ARG A 8 20.53 51.73 23.17
N ALA A 9 20.13 50.91 22.20
CA ALA A 9 20.72 50.47 20.94
C ALA A 9 21.38 51.54 20.06
N LEU A 10 22.35 51.11 19.24
CA LEU A 10 22.43 51.44 17.82
C LEU A 10 23.29 50.43 17.03
N MET A 11 22.97 50.33 15.74
CA MET A 11 23.34 49.34 14.73
C MET A 11 24.75 49.47 14.10
N LEU A 12 25.14 48.36 13.46
CA LEU A 12 25.70 48.19 12.10
C LEU A 12 27.24 48.07 11.87
N SER A 13 27.56 46.90 11.29
CA SER A 13 28.52 46.61 10.19
C SER A 13 30.03 46.85 10.36
N MET A 14 30.84 45.80 10.20
CA MET A 14 31.55 45.46 8.95
C MET A 14 32.48 44.24 9.16
N ALA A 15 32.55 43.40 8.13
CA ALA A 15 33.32 42.16 8.06
C ALA A 15 34.81 42.39 7.73
N VAL A 16 35.69 41.50 8.20
CA VAL A 16 36.96 41.13 7.52
C VAL A 16 37.28 39.65 7.79
N MET A 17 37.69 38.96 6.72
CA MET A 17 38.00 37.53 6.57
C MET A 17 39.27 37.00 7.26
N SER A 18 39.30 35.67 7.36
CA SER A 18 40.44 34.72 7.44
C SER A 18 41.06 34.58 8.84
N THR A 19 41.23 33.37 9.41
CA THR A 19 41.90 32.18 8.88
C THR A 19 41.49 30.94 9.69
N ALA A 20 41.65 29.76 9.09
CA ALA A 20 41.27 28.45 9.62
C ALA A 20 41.91 28.09 10.97
N VAL A 21 41.08 27.54 11.87
CA VAL A 21 41.50 26.66 12.97
C VAL A 21 40.43 25.57 13.08
N PHE A 22 40.82 24.30 12.94
CA PHE A 22 39.98 23.16 13.33
C PHE A 22 39.88 23.12 14.87
N PRO A 23 38.69 22.90 15.44
CA PRO A 23 38.61 22.19 16.71
C PRO A 23 37.58 21.06 16.66
N THR A 24 38.05 19.88 17.04
CA THR A 24 37.37 18.91 17.93
C THR A 24 35.85 18.97 17.94
N GLY A 25 35.23 18.03 17.24
CA GLY A 25 33.79 17.80 17.27
C GLY A 25 33.29 17.50 18.68
N ASP A 26 32.50 18.43 19.19
CA ASP A 26 31.61 18.22 20.32
C ASP A 26 30.37 17.49 19.80
N LEU A 27 30.21 16.22 20.17
CA LEU A 27 29.05 15.40 19.85
C LEU A 27 27.91 15.76 20.81
N SER A 28 27.34 16.95 20.64
CA SER A 28 26.05 17.29 21.25
C SER A 28 25.28 18.22 20.33
N GLY A 29 24.34 17.66 19.57
CA GLY A 29 23.40 18.46 18.78
C GLY A 29 23.06 17.87 17.42
N ILE A 30 22.28 16.79 17.40
CA ILE A 30 21.32 16.56 16.33
C ILE A 30 19.99 16.31 17.04
N GLY A 31 19.28 17.39 17.36
CA GLY A 31 17.85 17.27 17.60
C GLY A 31 17.17 16.92 16.28
N PRO A 32 16.10 16.11 16.28
CA PRO A 32 15.34 15.84 15.06
C PRO A 32 14.88 17.18 14.45
N ALA A 33 14.98 17.30 13.13
CA ALA A 33 14.33 18.39 12.42
C ALA A 33 12.83 18.38 12.78
N PRO A 34 12.21 19.54 13.05
CA PRO A 34 10.77 19.58 13.26
C PRO A 34 10.10 19.14 11.96
N VAL A 35 9.52 17.94 11.95
CA VAL A 35 8.60 17.53 10.90
C VAL A 35 7.34 18.35 11.10
N GLU A 36 7.02 19.23 10.15
CA GLU A 36 5.84 20.08 10.20
C GLU A 36 4.59 19.20 10.39
N ALA A 37 3.88 19.40 11.50
CA ALA A 37 2.55 18.85 11.68
C ALA A 37 1.65 19.42 10.57
N LYS A 38 1.17 18.55 9.66
CA LYS A 38 0.11 18.92 8.73
C LYS A 38 -1.19 19.10 9.52
N ALA A 39 -2.09 19.96 9.02
CA ALA A 39 -3.28 20.39 9.74
C ALA A 39 -4.15 19.21 10.22
N ALA A 40 -4.67 19.30 11.44
CA ALA A 40 -5.72 18.40 11.94
C ALA A 40 -6.88 18.32 10.92
N ASN A 41 -7.41 17.12 10.71
CA ASN A 41 -8.42 16.79 9.68
C ASN A 41 -7.94 16.85 8.22
N ALA A 42 -6.64 16.69 7.95
CA ALA A 42 -6.18 16.40 6.60
C ALA A 42 -6.70 15.04 6.14
N ALA A 43 -6.94 14.89 4.83
CA ALA A 43 -7.32 13.60 4.27
C ALA A 43 -6.15 12.61 4.46
N ARG A 44 -6.44 11.38 4.90
CA ARG A 44 -5.44 10.32 5.05
C ARG A 44 -5.22 9.58 3.73
N GLN A 45 -3.98 9.18 3.47
CA GLN A 45 -3.63 8.28 2.38
C GLN A 45 -4.37 6.95 2.54
N VAL A 46 -4.94 6.41 1.46
CA VAL A 46 -5.45 5.04 1.36
C VAL A 46 -5.01 4.41 0.03
N GLU A 47 -5.10 3.09 -0.06
CA GLU A 47 -4.84 2.36 -1.30
C GLU A 47 -5.84 2.75 -2.40
N ALA A 48 -5.40 2.76 -3.66
CA ALA A 48 -6.29 2.96 -4.80
C ALA A 48 -6.95 1.66 -5.24
N LEU A 49 -7.92 1.21 -4.45
CA LEU A 49 -8.63 -0.04 -4.70
C LEU A 49 -9.52 0.03 -5.95
N ASP A 50 -9.59 -1.11 -6.65
CA ASP A 50 -10.54 -1.34 -7.72
C ASP A 50 -11.97 -1.56 -7.16
N ARG A 51 -12.91 -1.90 -8.05
CA ARG A 51 -14.30 -2.09 -7.64
C ARG A 51 -14.53 -3.40 -6.87
N GLY A 52 -13.55 -4.31 -6.83
CA GLY A 52 -13.60 -5.57 -6.08
C GLY A 52 -14.84 -6.40 -6.41
N VAL A 53 -15.28 -6.43 -7.66
CA VAL A 53 -16.55 -7.08 -8.00
C VAL A 53 -16.42 -8.59 -7.81
N THR A 54 -17.29 -9.20 -7.01
CA THR A 54 -17.42 -10.66 -6.97
C THR A 54 -18.78 -11.09 -7.49
N ALA A 55 -18.82 -12.26 -8.11
CA ALA A 55 -20.04 -12.91 -8.55
C ALA A 55 -20.02 -14.36 -8.06
N ILE A 56 -21.07 -14.81 -7.38
CA ILE A 56 -21.11 -16.09 -6.66
C ILE A 56 -22.41 -16.80 -6.99
N SER A 57 -22.29 -18.05 -7.44
CA SER A 57 -23.47 -18.90 -7.69
C SER A 57 -24.14 -19.27 -6.37
N VAL A 58 -25.42 -18.92 -6.24
CA VAL A 58 -26.27 -19.25 -5.09
C VAL A 58 -27.53 -19.97 -5.54
N ARG A 59 -28.34 -20.46 -4.59
CA ARG A 59 -29.66 -20.97 -4.92
C ARG A 59 -30.52 -19.83 -5.44
N GLY A 60 -30.89 -19.89 -6.72
CA GLY A 60 -31.84 -18.96 -7.33
C GLY A 60 -31.22 -17.85 -8.17
N GLY A 61 -29.90 -17.85 -8.40
CA GLY A 61 -29.24 -16.89 -9.29
C GLY A 61 -27.74 -16.74 -9.00
N ILE A 62 -27.20 -15.61 -9.45
CA ILE A 62 -25.84 -15.15 -9.12
C ILE A 62 -25.95 -13.97 -8.16
N TYR A 63 -25.34 -14.12 -6.99
CA TYR A 63 -25.13 -13.05 -6.03
C TYR A 63 -23.90 -12.25 -6.46
N VAL A 64 -24.05 -10.94 -6.65
CA VAL A 64 -22.96 -10.04 -7.05
C VAL A 64 -22.81 -8.97 -5.98
N ASN A 65 -21.58 -8.69 -5.53
CA ASN A 65 -21.28 -7.57 -4.64
C ASN A 65 -20.02 -6.81 -5.11
N TRP A 66 -19.83 -5.59 -4.62
CA TRP A 66 -18.71 -4.72 -4.99
C TRP A 66 -18.47 -3.62 -3.97
N ARG A 67 -17.29 -2.97 -4.06
CA ARG A 67 -16.88 -1.96 -3.10
C ARG A 67 -17.63 -0.65 -3.34
N PHE A 68 -18.12 -0.07 -2.25
CA PHE A 68 -18.32 1.38 -2.20
C PHE A 68 -17.01 1.99 -1.70
N LEU A 69 -16.32 2.76 -2.54
CA LEU A 69 -15.00 3.28 -2.17
C LEU A 69 -15.16 4.51 -1.29
N GLY A 70 -14.27 4.66 -0.31
CA GLY A 70 -14.19 5.88 0.51
C GLY A 70 -13.96 7.18 -0.29
N THR A 71 -13.46 7.05 -1.53
CA THR A 71 -13.24 8.15 -2.47
C THR A 71 -14.43 8.40 -3.41
N ASP A 72 -15.44 7.54 -3.41
CA ASP A 72 -16.64 7.75 -4.23
C ASP A 72 -17.45 8.95 -3.69
N PRO A 73 -18.12 9.73 -4.56
CA PRO A 73 -19.10 10.71 -4.11
C PRO A 73 -20.24 10.04 -3.33
N ALA A 74 -20.71 10.66 -2.24
CA ALA A 74 -21.79 10.11 -1.42
C ALA A 74 -23.10 9.85 -2.20
N ASN A 75 -23.32 10.59 -3.29
CA ASN A 75 -24.45 10.46 -4.20
C ASN A 75 -24.22 9.51 -5.39
N ALA A 76 -23.10 8.76 -5.40
CA ALA A 76 -22.87 7.72 -6.39
C ALA A 76 -23.97 6.65 -6.32
N VAL A 77 -24.35 6.13 -7.48
CA VAL A 77 -25.27 5.00 -7.65
C VAL A 77 -24.70 4.04 -8.69
N PHE A 78 -25.19 2.81 -8.76
CA PHE A 78 -24.56 1.76 -9.54
C PHE A 78 -25.52 1.06 -10.51
N ASN A 79 -25.05 0.78 -11.72
CA ASN A 79 -25.70 -0.15 -12.65
C ASN A 79 -24.91 -1.45 -12.70
N LEU A 80 -25.61 -2.57 -12.68
CA LEU A 80 -25.03 -3.89 -12.86
C LEU A 80 -25.31 -4.36 -14.28
N TYR A 81 -24.28 -4.85 -14.96
CA TYR A 81 -24.36 -5.41 -16.30
C TYR A 81 -24.08 -6.91 -16.23
N ARG A 82 -24.90 -7.71 -16.91
CA ARG A 82 -24.63 -9.10 -17.24
C ARG A 82 -24.45 -9.22 -18.75
N ASP A 83 -23.31 -9.77 -19.19
CA ASP A 83 -22.98 -9.97 -20.61
C ASP A 83 -23.13 -8.69 -21.44
N GLY A 84 -22.75 -7.54 -20.85
CA GLY A 84 -22.86 -6.22 -21.47
C GLY A 84 -24.26 -5.60 -21.44
N VAL A 85 -25.27 -6.26 -20.86
CA VAL A 85 -26.66 -5.78 -20.77
C VAL A 85 -27.01 -5.44 -19.32
N PRO A 86 -27.62 -4.27 -19.03
CA PRO A 86 -28.00 -3.91 -17.66
C PRO A 86 -29.05 -4.88 -17.11
N VAL A 87 -28.90 -5.28 -15.84
CA VAL A 87 -29.85 -6.19 -15.15
C VAL A 87 -30.80 -5.48 -14.19
N ASN A 88 -30.40 -4.32 -13.66
CA ASN A 88 -31.26 -3.47 -12.83
C ASN A 88 -32.03 -2.46 -13.69
N THR A 89 -33.30 -2.21 -13.35
CA THR A 89 -34.14 -1.22 -14.06
C THR A 89 -33.89 0.21 -13.59
N GLU A 90 -33.48 0.38 -12.34
CA GLU A 90 -33.14 1.66 -11.72
C GLU A 90 -31.75 1.54 -11.07
N PRO A 91 -30.92 2.60 -11.06
CA PRO A 91 -29.61 2.56 -10.41
C PRO A 91 -29.69 2.18 -8.93
N ILE A 92 -28.81 1.26 -8.53
CA ILE A 92 -28.70 0.71 -7.18
C ILE A 92 -28.02 1.73 -6.27
N SER A 93 -28.72 2.15 -5.22
CA SER A 93 -28.27 3.22 -4.31
C SER A 93 -28.27 2.85 -2.83
N GLY A 94 -29.01 1.81 -2.43
CA GLY A 94 -29.16 1.39 -1.04
C GLY A 94 -28.13 0.36 -0.55
N SER A 95 -27.51 -0.38 -1.46
CA SER A 95 -26.49 -1.40 -1.18
C SER A 95 -25.44 -1.41 -2.29
N THR A 96 -24.38 -2.21 -2.11
CA THR A 96 -23.45 -2.59 -3.18
C THR A 96 -23.45 -4.10 -3.40
N ASN A 97 -24.65 -4.67 -3.41
CA ASN A 97 -24.90 -6.05 -3.79
C ASN A 97 -26.20 -6.20 -4.59
N TYR A 98 -26.34 -7.33 -5.26
CA TYR A 98 -27.50 -7.64 -6.09
C TYR A 98 -27.63 -9.15 -6.32
N LEU A 99 -28.86 -9.67 -6.29
CA LEU A 99 -29.15 -11.05 -6.70
C LEU A 99 -29.74 -11.07 -8.11
N ASP A 100 -28.95 -11.48 -9.09
CA ASP A 100 -29.42 -11.69 -10.46
C ASP A 100 -29.98 -13.10 -10.65
N THR A 101 -31.31 -13.19 -10.62
CA THR A 101 -32.03 -14.47 -10.74
C THR A 101 -31.97 -15.13 -12.12
N ALA A 102 -31.53 -14.41 -13.15
CA ALA A 102 -31.36 -14.93 -14.51
C ALA A 102 -29.90 -15.24 -14.85
N GLY A 103 -28.97 -14.99 -13.92
CA GLY A 103 -27.55 -15.27 -14.07
C GLY A 103 -27.20 -16.76 -14.08
N SER A 104 -26.04 -17.08 -14.64
CA SER A 104 -25.46 -18.43 -14.64
C SER A 104 -23.94 -18.39 -14.51
N LEU A 105 -23.30 -19.54 -14.31
CA LEU A 105 -21.82 -19.63 -14.29
C LEU A 105 -21.15 -19.23 -15.61
N ALA A 106 -21.89 -19.19 -16.72
CA ALA A 106 -21.37 -18.74 -18.01
C ALA A 106 -21.50 -17.22 -18.22
N SER A 107 -22.17 -16.53 -17.29
CA SER A 107 -22.39 -15.08 -17.37
C SER A 107 -21.13 -14.30 -16.99
N SER A 108 -21.06 -13.05 -17.43
CA SER A 108 -20.03 -12.10 -17.06
C SER A 108 -20.64 -10.85 -16.46
N TYR A 109 -20.10 -10.35 -15.35
CA TYR A 109 -20.63 -9.20 -14.61
C TYR A 109 -19.69 -8.00 -14.62
N GLN A 110 -20.26 -6.79 -14.74
CA GLN A 110 -19.57 -5.52 -14.59
C GLN A 110 -20.43 -4.53 -13.82
N VAL A 111 -19.82 -3.67 -13.02
CA VAL A 111 -20.48 -2.60 -12.28
C VAL A 111 -20.09 -1.25 -12.88
N GLU A 112 -21.07 -0.41 -13.15
CA GLU A 112 -20.87 0.96 -13.61
C GLU A 112 -21.31 1.94 -12.52
N MET A 113 -20.39 2.80 -12.09
CA MET A 113 -20.70 3.91 -11.20
C MET A 113 -21.27 5.08 -11.99
N VAL A 114 -22.37 5.63 -11.50
CA VAL A 114 -23.07 6.79 -12.04
C VAL A 114 -23.13 7.89 -10.98
N VAL A 115 -22.77 9.12 -11.35
CA VAL A 115 -22.83 10.30 -10.48
C VAL A 115 -23.58 11.40 -11.20
N ASN A 116 -24.62 11.94 -10.55
CA ASN A 116 -25.50 12.96 -11.14
C ASN A 116 -26.05 12.56 -12.54
N GLY A 117 -26.34 11.27 -12.74
CA GLY A 117 -26.85 10.73 -14.00
C GLY A 117 -25.81 10.48 -15.09
N ASN A 118 -24.51 10.74 -14.84
CA ASN A 118 -23.43 10.46 -15.79
C ASN A 118 -22.64 9.24 -15.36
N ALA A 119 -22.35 8.33 -16.27
CA ALA A 119 -21.41 7.23 -16.04
C ALA A 119 -20.01 7.82 -15.79
N VAL A 120 -19.34 7.36 -14.72
CA VAL A 120 -18.02 7.86 -14.29
C VAL A 120 -16.96 6.78 -14.37
N GLU A 121 -17.32 5.53 -14.05
CA GLU A 121 -16.41 4.39 -14.01
C GLU A 121 -17.19 3.13 -14.37
N LYS A 122 -16.53 2.20 -15.07
CA LYS A 122 -17.05 0.85 -15.30
C LYS A 122 -15.97 -0.17 -14.99
N SER A 123 -16.31 -1.16 -14.17
CA SER A 123 -15.36 -2.18 -13.71
C SER A 123 -14.94 -3.11 -14.85
N SER A 124 -13.82 -3.79 -14.61
CA SER A 124 -13.48 -5.04 -15.29
C SER A 124 -14.60 -6.07 -15.17
N ALA A 125 -14.66 -6.97 -16.14
CA ALA A 125 -15.66 -8.02 -16.19
C ALA A 125 -15.22 -9.24 -15.36
N VAL A 126 -16.11 -9.78 -14.53
CA VAL A 126 -15.83 -10.93 -13.67
C VAL A 126 -16.77 -12.10 -13.99
N THR A 127 -16.27 -13.32 -13.82
CA THR A 127 -17.04 -14.56 -14.00
C THR A 127 -17.47 -15.13 -12.65
N PRO A 128 -18.66 -15.71 -12.53
CA PRO A 128 -19.12 -16.24 -11.25
C PRO A 128 -18.33 -17.44 -10.73
N TYR A 129 -18.04 -17.43 -9.43
CA TYR A 129 -17.56 -18.58 -8.70
C TYR A 129 -18.66 -19.64 -8.50
N GLY A 130 -18.27 -20.91 -8.52
CA GLY A 130 -19.18 -22.05 -8.31
C GLY A 130 -19.77 -22.16 -6.90
N GLY A 131 -19.24 -21.40 -5.95
CA GLY A 131 -19.68 -21.36 -4.56
C GLY A 131 -19.03 -20.18 -3.84
N ASN A 132 -19.29 -20.07 -2.54
CA ASN A 132 -18.87 -18.93 -1.72
C ASN A 132 -17.42 -19.03 -1.20
N TYR A 133 -16.58 -19.80 -1.88
CA TYR A 133 -15.15 -19.83 -1.63
C TYR A 133 -14.39 -20.19 -2.91
N PHE A 134 -13.12 -19.78 -2.96
CA PHE A 134 -12.14 -20.23 -3.93
C PHE A 134 -10.82 -20.51 -3.22
N ASP A 135 -9.93 -21.22 -3.92
CA ASP A 135 -8.61 -21.60 -3.41
C ASP A 135 -7.54 -20.80 -4.16
N ILE A 136 -6.62 -20.18 -3.43
CA ILE A 136 -5.36 -19.60 -3.92
C ILE A 136 -4.30 -20.71 -3.80
N PRO A 137 -3.85 -21.32 -4.92
CA PRO A 137 -2.74 -22.27 -4.87
C PRO A 137 -1.48 -21.68 -4.23
N ILE A 138 -0.84 -22.41 -3.32
CA ILE A 138 0.41 -21.99 -2.67
C ILE A 138 1.51 -23.05 -2.77
N SER A 139 2.75 -22.60 -2.85
CA SER A 139 3.92 -23.46 -3.01
C SER A 139 4.52 -23.82 -1.65
N ILE A 140 4.31 -25.03 -1.14
CA ILE A 140 4.88 -25.43 0.15
C ILE A 140 6.43 -25.39 0.11
N PRO A 141 7.12 -24.70 1.04
CA PRO A 141 8.57 -24.76 1.13
C PRO A 141 9.07 -26.17 1.42
N ALA A 142 10.25 -26.50 0.87
CA ALA A 142 10.88 -27.78 1.15
C ALA A 142 11.16 -27.96 2.65
N GLY A 143 10.77 -29.11 3.21
CA GLY A 143 11.11 -29.49 4.58
C GLY A 143 12.61 -29.64 4.80
N GLY A 144 13.02 -29.81 6.06
CA GLY A 144 14.44 -29.86 6.40
C GLY A 144 14.75 -30.67 7.65
N LYS A 145 16.03 -30.64 8.05
CA LYS A 145 16.51 -31.19 9.31
C LYS A 145 17.28 -30.12 10.08
N THR A 146 17.04 -30.02 11.37
CA THR A 146 17.81 -29.16 12.26
C THR A 146 19.23 -29.73 12.48
N PRO A 147 20.16 -28.93 13.04
CA PRO A 147 21.47 -29.44 13.46
C PRO A 147 21.41 -30.61 14.44
N SER A 148 20.33 -30.75 15.22
CA SER A 148 20.10 -31.90 16.11
C SER A 148 19.51 -33.14 15.40
N GLY A 149 19.31 -33.08 14.08
CA GLY A 149 18.75 -34.17 13.28
C GLY A 149 17.22 -34.26 13.29
N GLN A 150 16.52 -33.35 13.98
CA GLN A 150 15.06 -33.30 14.00
C GLN A 150 14.54 -32.88 12.62
N SER A 151 13.67 -33.70 12.03
CA SER A 151 13.03 -33.38 10.75
C SER A 151 11.82 -32.46 10.98
N TYR A 152 11.57 -31.57 10.02
CA TYR A 152 10.40 -30.69 10.01
C TYR A 152 9.89 -30.48 8.58
N THR A 153 8.60 -30.20 8.46
CA THR A 153 7.92 -29.74 7.24
C THR A 153 7.34 -28.34 7.49
N TYR A 154 6.48 -27.84 6.61
CA TYR A 154 5.93 -26.49 6.70
C TYR A 154 4.40 -26.48 6.75
N THR A 155 3.86 -25.50 7.45
CA THR A 155 2.43 -25.17 7.50
C THR A 155 2.24 -23.70 7.16
N ALA A 156 1.25 -23.41 6.32
CA ALA A 156 0.79 -22.05 6.08
C ALA A 156 0.22 -21.47 7.38
N ASN A 157 0.48 -20.20 7.64
CA ASN A 157 0.23 -19.58 8.94
C ASN A 157 -0.37 -18.18 8.77
N ASP A 158 0.01 -17.21 9.60
CA ASP A 158 -0.54 -15.85 9.54
C ASP A 158 -0.29 -15.22 8.16
N ALA A 159 -1.24 -14.42 7.70
CA ALA A 159 -1.15 -13.65 6.47
C ALA A 159 -1.44 -12.16 6.70
N SER A 160 -1.10 -11.34 5.70
CA SER A 160 -1.52 -9.96 5.58
C SER A 160 -1.83 -9.66 4.11
N CYS A 161 -2.38 -8.48 3.83
CA CYS A 161 -2.74 -8.05 2.48
C CYS A 161 -2.32 -6.60 2.22
N ALA A 162 -1.95 -6.33 0.98
CA ALA A 162 -1.75 -5.00 0.42
C ALA A 162 -1.67 -5.10 -1.11
N ASP A 163 -1.88 -4.00 -1.81
CA ASP A 163 -1.70 -3.89 -3.26
C ASP A 163 -0.21 -3.74 -3.57
N LEU A 164 0.45 -4.83 -3.97
CA LEU A 164 1.91 -4.88 -4.15
C LEU A 164 2.34 -4.41 -5.55
N ASP A 165 1.41 -4.37 -6.51
CA ASP A 165 1.70 -4.11 -7.92
C ASP A 165 0.92 -2.92 -8.52
N GLY A 166 0.10 -2.25 -7.71
CA GLY A 166 -0.62 -1.02 -8.04
C GLY A 166 -1.80 -1.23 -8.98
N ASP A 167 -2.40 -2.41 -9.01
CA ASP A 167 -3.58 -2.71 -9.84
C ASP A 167 -4.94 -2.48 -9.13
N GLY A 168 -4.92 -2.20 -7.83
CA GLY A 168 -6.10 -1.98 -7.00
C GLY A 168 -6.71 -3.26 -6.41
N GLN A 169 -6.09 -4.42 -6.64
CA GLN A 169 -6.42 -5.68 -5.97
C GLN A 169 -5.40 -5.96 -4.87
N TYR A 170 -5.76 -6.84 -3.94
CA TYR A 170 -4.86 -7.25 -2.87
C TYR A 170 -4.10 -8.51 -3.25
N GLU A 171 -2.79 -8.50 -3.02
CA GLU A 171 -2.01 -9.73 -2.87
C GLU A 171 -2.04 -10.20 -1.42
N ILE A 172 -1.75 -11.50 -1.24
CA ILE A 172 -1.60 -12.13 0.07
C ILE A 172 -0.12 -12.34 0.38
N VAL A 173 0.37 -11.72 1.46
CA VAL A 173 1.68 -12.04 2.03
C VAL A 173 1.52 -13.09 3.11
N LEU A 174 2.02 -14.29 2.86
CA LEU A 174 1.86 -15.48 3.70
C LEU A 174 3.14 -15.81 4.48
N LYS A 175 3.02 -15.97 5.80
CA LYS A 175 4.07 -16.54 6.64
C LYS A 175 3.98 -18.07 6.64
N TRP A 176 5.12 -18.73 6.40
CA TRP A 176 5.29 -20.16 6.61
C TRP A 176 6.05 -20.42 7.89
N LEU A 177 5.47 -21.27 8.75
CA LEU A 177 6.16 -21.78 9.93
C LEU A 177 6.56 -23.25 9.72
N PRO A 178 7.77 -23.64 10.18
CA PRO A 178 8.14 -25.04 10.22
C PRO A 178 7.32 -25.76 11.31
N THR A 179 7.04 -27.06 11.13
CA THR A 179 6.25 -27.86 12.10
C THR A 179 6.91 -28.00 13.47
N ASN A 180 8.18 -27.63 13.60
CA ASN A 180 8.91 -27.57 14.85
C ASN A 180 9.04 -26.14 15.41
N ALA A 181 8.30 -25.15 14.90
CA ALA A 181 8.20 -23.81 15.51
C ALA A 181 7.75 -23.94 16.99
N GLY A 182 8.12 -22.97 17.83
CA GLY A 182 7.79 -23.03 19.25
C GLY A 182 7.82 -21.68 19.94
N ASP A 183 7.18 -21.62 21.11
CA ASP A 183 7.22 -20.45 22.00
C ASP A 183 8.66 -20.14 22.46
N ASN A 184 8.86 -18.92 22.93
CA ASN A 184 10.14 -18.42 23.41
C ASN A 184 10.73 -19.25 24.55
N MET A 185 9.90 -19.84 25.41
CA MET A 185 10.35 -20.70 26.51
C MET A 185 10.81 -22.10 26.06
N ALA A 186 10.50 -22.50 24.83
CA ALA A 186 10.82 -23.84 24.35
C ALA A 186 12.23 -23.88 23.77
N ASP A 187 13.09 -24.74 24.31
CA ASP A 187 14.40 -25.06 23.72
C ASP A 187 14.25 -25.80 22.38
N GLY A 188 15.33 -25.77 21.60
CA GLY A 188 15.48 -26.50 20.35
C GLY A 188 15.74 -25.59 19.15
N TYR A 189 16.51 -26.12 18.20
CA TYR A 189 16.65 -25.54 16.87
C TYR A 189 15.30 -25.54 16.15
N ARG A 190 15.04 -24.47 15.40
CA ARG A 190 13.84 -24.31 14.57
C ARG A 190 14.23 -24.32 13.09
N GLY A 191 13.32 -24.77 12.23
CA GLY A 191 13.45 -24.53 10.79
C GLY A 191 13.37 -23.03 10.47
N ASN A 192 13.72 -22.66 9.24
CA ASN A 192 13.65 -21.26 8.81
C ASN A 192 12.18 -20.80 8.69
N VAL A 193 11.94 -19.52 8.90
CA VAL A 193 10.69 -18.86 8.51
C VAL A 193 10.79 -18.48 7.03
N TYR A 194 9.68 -18.59 6.29
CA TYR A 194 9.56 -18.03 4.94
C TYR A 194 8.39 -17.07 4.88
N TYR A 195 8.52 -16.05 4.03
CA TYR A 195 7.42 -15.22 3.59
C TYR A 195 7.27 -15.35 2.09
N ASP A 196 6.05 -15.51 1.61
CA ASP A 196 5.71 -15.49 0.19
C ASP A 196 4.70 -14.37 -0.07
N ALA A 197 4.68 -13.84 -1.29
CA ALA A 197 3.54 -13.08 -1.78
C ALA A 197 2.85 -13.84 -2.93
N TYR A 198 1.52 -13.82 -2.94
CA TYR A 198 0.68 -14.45 -3.95
C TYR A 198 -0.40 -13.48 -4.43
N GLU A 199 -0.61 -13.42 -5.75
CA GLU A 199 -1.88 -12.91 -6.30
C GLU A 199 -3.04 -13.85 -5.93
N MET A 200 -4.27 -13.35 -6.01
CA MET A 200 -5.48 -14.12 -5.73
C MET A 200 -5.67 -15.34 -6.65
N ASP A 201 -5.02 -15.38 -7.81
CA ASP A 201 -5.04 -16.53 -8.73
C ASP A 201 -4.03 -17.64 -8.39
N GLY A 202 -3.18 -17.43 -7.37
CA GLY A 202 -2.11 -18.35 -6.96
C GLY A 202 -0.75 -18.09 -7.59
N THR A 203 -0.61 -17.03 -8.39
CA THR A 203 0.69 -16.61 -8.91
C THR A 203 1.60 -16.18 -7.76
N GLN A 204 2.62 -16.98 -7.48
CA GLN A 204 3.65 -16.63 -6.50
C GLN A 204 4.55 -15.52 -7.06
N LEU A 205 4.57 -14.36 -6.40
CA LEU A 205 5.42 -13.24 -6.78
C LEU A 205 6.88 -13.50 -6.37
N TRP A 206 7.09 -13.89 -5.12
CA TRP A 206 8.42 -14.11 -4.54
C TRP A 206 8.38 -14.98 -3.28
N ARG A 207 9.58 -15.32 -2.79
CA ARG A 207 9.81 -15.95 -1.49
C ARG A 207 11.02 -15.31 -0.81
N ILE A 208 10.84 -14.83 0.42
CA ILE A 208 11.91 -14.42 1.33
C ILE A 208 12.22 -15.59 2.28
N ASN A 209 13.50 -15.95 2.40
CA ASN A 209 14.00 -16.93 3.36
C ASN A 209 14.66 -16.21 4.53
N MET A 210 14.06 -16.25 5.71
CA MET A 210 14.57 -15.49 6.86
C MET A 210 15.90 -16.03 7.41
N GLY A 211 16.34 -17.20 6.95
CA GLY A 211 17.59 -17.81 7.35
C GLY A 211 17.54 -18.37 8.78
N VAL A 212 18.68 -18.84 9.25
CA VAL A 212 18.77 -19.55 10.54
C VAL A 212 18.78 -18.61 11.75
N ASN A 213 19.04 -17.32 11.53
CA ASN A 213 19.21 -16.34 12.61
C ASN A 213 17.91 -15.63 13.00
N ILE A 214 16.80 -15.99 12.36
CA ILE A 214 15.44 -15.64 12.76
C ILE A 214 14.75 -16.91 13.24
N ARG A 215 14.41 -16.94 14.53
CA ARG A 215 13.80 -18.12 15.16
C ARG A 215 12.30 -18.17 14.82
N ALA A 216 11.79 -19.37 14.55
CA ALA A 216 10.38 -19.56 14.19
C ALA A 216 9.47 -19.74 15.42
N GLY A 217 8.40 -18.95 15.50
CA GLY A 217 7.38 -18.98 16.54
C GLY A 217 6.54 -17.70 16.54
N GLN A 218 5.48 -17.68 17.35
CA GLN A 218 4.46 -16.62 17.31
C GLN A 218 4.97 -15.22 17.67
N HIS A 219 6.00 -15.13 18.52
CA HIS A 219 6.43 -13.85 19.08
C HIS A 219 7.70 -13.27 18.47
N TYR A 220 8.29 -13.93 17.46
CA TYR A 220 9.58 -13.53 16.88
C TYR A 220 9.43 -12.42 15.84
N THR A 221 9.24 -12.73 14.56
CA THR A 221 9.20 -11.68 13.52
C THR A 221 7.76 -11.37 13.12
N PRO A 222 7.15 -10.28 13.63
CA PRO A 222 6.00 -9.68 12.98
C PRO A 222 6.41 -9.10 11.62
N PHE A 223 5.45 -9.00 10.71
CA PHE A 223 5.65 -8.36 9.41
C PHE A 223 4.51 -7.38 9.16
N LEU A 224 4.83 -6.24 8.55
CA LEU A 224 3.85 -5.25 8.13
C LEU A 224 3.85 -5.17 6.61
N VAL A 225 2.68 -5.02 6.02
CA VAL A 225 2.53 -4.84 4.56
C VAL A 225 1.62 -3.64 4.32
N TYR A 226 2.15 -2.61 3.66
CA TYR A 226 1.50 -1.32 3.47
C TYR A 226 2.26 -0.47 2.44
N ASP A 227 1.59 0.46 1.74
CA ASP A 227 2.25 1.53 0.97
C ASP A 227 2.74 2.63 1.92
N PHE A 228 4.01 2.56 2.32
CA PHE A 228 4.58 3.45 3.33
C PHE A 228 5.06 4.78 2.76
N ASP A 229 5.48 4.83 1.48
CA ASP A 229 6.02 6.04 0.87
C ASP A 229 5.04 6.78 -0.07
N GLY A 230 3.87 6.21 -0.29
CA GLY A 230 2.76 6.84 -1.01
C GLY A 230 3.00 6.90 -2.50
N ASP A 231 3.60 5.85 -3.08
CA ASP A 231 3.77 5.72 -4.53
C ASP A 231 2.76 4.77 -5.19
N GLY A 232 1.84 4.19 -4.40
CA GLY A 232 0.79 3.28 -4.86
C GLY A 232 1.23 1.84 -5.03
N TYR A 233 2.42 1.48 -4.56
CA TYR A 233 2.90 0.10 -4.45
C TYR A 233 3.24 -0.19 -3.00
N ALA A 234 2.59 -1.18 -2.40
CA ALA A 234 2.88 -1.54 -1.02
C ALA A 234 4.27 -2.17 -0.85
N GLU A 235 4.85 -2.01 0.33
CA GLU A 235 6.08 -2.67 0.76
C GLU A 235 5.82 -3.65 1.90
N MET A 236 6.79 -4.52 2.15
CA MET A 236 6.84 -5.34 3.35
C MET A 236 7.98 -4.87 4.28
N VAL A 237 7.70 -4.75 5.57
CA VAL A 237 8.71 -4.43 6.60
C VAL A 237 8.74 -5.53 7.66
N CYS A 238 9.93 -6.06 7.94
CA CYS A 238 10.10 -6.98 9.06
C CYS A 238 11.54 -7.03 9.58
N LYS A 239 11.71 -7.65 10.76
CA LYS A 239 13.01 -7.93 11.37
C LYS A 239 13.75 -9.02 10.59
N THR A 240 14.99 -8.74 10.20
CA THR A 240 15.89 -9.64 9.47
C THR A 240 17.21 -9.84 10.23
N ALA A 241 18.07 -10.70 9.70
CA ALA A 241 19.37 -11.00 10.30
C ALA A 241 20.39 -11.39 9.22
N ASP A 242 21.64 -11.60 9.63
CA ASP A 242 22.66 -12.20 8.76
C ASP A 242 22.12 -13.49 8.12
N GLY A 243 22.22 -13.61 6.80
CA GLY A 243 21.82 -14.81 6.06
C GLY A 243 20.34 -14.88 5.69
N THR A 244 19.55 -13.84 5.97
CA THR A 244 18.25 -13.67 5.31
C THR A 244 18.47 -13.52 3.80
N VAL A 245 17.65 -14.18 2.98
CA VAL A 245 17.68 -14.10 1.52
C VAL A 245 16.39 -13.45 1.06
N ASP A 246 16.51 -12.33 0.35
CA ASP A 246 15.36 -11.58 -0.17
C ASP A 246 14.70 -12.27 -1.38
N GLY A 247 13.59 -11.72 -1.87
CA GLY A 247 12.83 -12.26 -3.01
C GLY A 247 13.59 -12.25 -4.34
N ALA A 248 14.64 -11.44 -4.45
CA ALA A 248 15.55 -11.41 -5.60
C ALA A 248 16.77 -12.34 -5.45
N GLY A 249 16.88 -13.06 -4.32
CA GLY A 249 17.98 -13.98 -4.04
C GLY A 249 19.22 -13.32 -3.41
N ASN A 250 19.16 -12.04 -3.05
CA ASN A 250 20.26 -11.35 -2.39
C ASN A 250 20.31 -11.69 -0.90
N VAL A 251 21.52 -11.83 -0.37
CA VAL A 251 21.74 -12.11 1.06
C VAL A 251 21.89 -10.81 1.84
N ILE A 252 21.10 -10.65 2.90
CA ILE A 252 21.22 -9.56 3.87
C ILE A 252 22.28 -9.92 4.91
N GLY A 253 23.18 -8.98 5.19
CA GLY A 253 24.29 -9.17 6.11
C GLY A 253 25.30 -10.21 5.63
N THR A 254 25.76 -11.07 6.53
CA THR A 254 26.84 -12.03 6.28
C THR A 254 26.28 -13.41 5.93
N ALA A 255 26.47 -13.85 4.69
CA ALA A 255 26.06 -15.18 4.22
C ALA A 255 26.67 -16.31 5.07
N GLY A 256 25.84 -17.30 5.42
CA GLY A 256 26.26 -18.52 6.12
C GLY A 256 26.62 -18.33 7.60
N LYS A 257 26.49 -17.12 8.16
CA LYS A 257 26.71 -16.88 9.58
C LYS A 257 25.61 -17.56 10.40
N ASP A 258 25.99 -18.26 11.46
CA ASP A 258 25.07 -18.92 12.39
C ASP A 258 25.32 -18.40 13.81
N TRP A 259 24.32 -17.72 14.36
CA TRP A 259 24.31 -17.15 15.70
C TRP A 259 23.49 -17.97 16.70
N ARG A 260 22.97 -19.14 16.28
CA ARG A 260 22.23 -20.04 17.16
C ARG A 260 23.17 -20.67 18.19
N ASN A 261 22.77 -20.65 19.46
CA ASN A 261 23.47 -21.37 20.52
C ASN A 261 22.98 -22.83 20.62
N GLY A 262 23.48 -23.58 21.61
CA GLY A 262 23.09 -24.98 21.85
C GLY A 262 21.62 -25.20 22.18
N ALA A 263 20.89 -24.18 22.63
CA ALA A 263 19.44 -24.21 22.85
C ALA A 263 18.64 -23.84 21.58
N GLY A 264 19.32 -23.49 20.48
CA GLY A 264 18.68 -23.05 19.25
C GLY A 264 18.11 -21.63 19.32
N THR A 265 18.52 -20.82 20.31
CA THR A 265 18.18 -19.40 20.43
C THR A 265 19.30 -18.51 19.87
N ILE A 266 18.96 -17.29 19.47
CA ILE A 266 19.90 -16.30 18.91
C ILE A 266 20.04 -15.15 19.91
N MET A 267 21.12 -15.20 20.69
CA MET A 267 21.35 -14.30 21.83
C MET A 267 22.53 -13.33 21.62
N ASP A 268 23.14 -13.38 20.44
CA ASP A 268 24.27 -12.56 19.99
C ASP A 268 24.13 -12.29 18.48
N GLY A 269 24.96 -11.41 17.94
CA GLY A 269 24.96 -11.05 16.52
C GLY A 269 24.08 -9.85 16.17
N PRO A 270 24.29 -9.26 14.99
CA PRO A 270 23.51 -8.12 14.52
C PRO A 270 22.06 -8.52 14.27
N GLU A 271 21.18 -7.54 14.42
CA GLU A 271 19.76 -7.63 14.09
C GLU A 271 19.43 -6.46 13.18
N TYR A 272 18.61 -6.71 12.17
CA TYR A 272 18.29 -5.74 11.14
C TYR A 272 16.79 -5.50 11.04
N LEU A 273 16.43 -4.33 10.55
CA LEU A 273 15.09 -4.02 10.05
C LEU A 273 15.22 -3.78 8.55
N THR A 274 14.45 -4.50 7.75
CA THR A 274 14.52 -4.40 6.29
C THR A 274 13.17 -3.96 5.74
N LEU A 275 13.22 -3.00 4.81
CA LEU A 275 12.15 -2.62 3.90
C LEU A 275 12.33 -3.43 2.63
N PHE A 276 11.29 -4.17 2.24
CA PHE A 276 11.27 -4.98 1.04
C PHE A 276 10.27 -4.40 0.03
N ASP A 277 10.67 -4.35 -1.22
CA ASP A 277 9.80 -4.05 -2.36
C ASP A 277 8.65 -5.06 -2.40
N GLY A 278 7.39 -4.60 -2.42
CA GLY A 278 6.25 -5.52 -2.36
C GLY A 278 6.10 -6.40 -3.59
N LEU A 279 6.39 -5.88 -4.79
CA LEU A 279 6.26 -6.63 -6.03
C LEU A 279 7.29 -7.75 -6.17
N THR A 280 8.51 -7.53 -5.69
CA THR A 280 9.65 -8.45 -5.94
C THR A 280 10.25 -9.08 -4.69
N GLY A 281 9.89 -8.60 -3.51
CA GLY A 281 10.48 -9.02 -2.25
C GLY A 281 11.96 -8.66 -2.11
N ALA A 282 12.51 -7.81 -3.00
CA ALA A 282 13.90 -7.37 -2.95
C ALA A 282 14.12 -6.38 -1.80
N ALA A 283 15.26 -6.46 -1.12
CA ALA A 283 15.58 -5.51 -0.06
C ALA A 283 15.85 -4.10 -0.64
N LEU A 284 15.06 -3.11 -0.22
CA LEU A 284 15.19 -1.70 -0.62
C LEU A 284 16.13 -0.94 0.31
N ASP A 285 15.93 -1.12 1.62
CA ASP A 285 16.77 -0.51 2.66
C ASP A 285 16.90 -1.46 3.84
N THR A 286 18.04 -1.42 4.53
CA THR A 286 18.29 -2.23 5.71
C THR A 286 19.08 -1.44 6.73
N ILE A 287 18.48 -1.26 7.91
CA ILE A 287 19.09 -0.59 9.05
C ILE A 287 19.25 -1.56 10.22
N ASN A 288 19.97 -1.16 11.26
CA ASN A 288 20.01 -1.93 12.51
C ASN A 288 18.61 -1.92 13.17
N TYR A 289 18.19 -3.08 13.67
CA TYR A 289 16.93 -3.21 14.39
C TYR A 289 16.96 -2.41 15.70
N GLU A 290 15.98 -1.53 15.87
CA GLU A 290 15.71 -0.83 17.12
C GLU A 290 14.25 -1.11 17.50
N PRO A 291 13.96 -1.53 18.74
CA PRO A 291 14.84 -1.57 19.92
C PRO A 291 15.88 -2.70 19.88
N SER A 292 17.15 -2.36 20.16
CA SER A 292 18.27 -3.30 20.11
C SER A 292 18.20 -4.36 21.23
N ARG A 293 18.81 -5.54 21.02
CA ARG A 293 18.90 -6.60 22.05
C ARG A 293 19.67 -6.14 23.30
N GLY A 294 20.61 -5.22 23.11
CA GLY A 294 21.56 -4.72 24.10
C GLY A 294 22.90 -4.43 23.43
N ALA A 295 23.90 -4.07 24.23
CA ALA A 295 25.20 -3.66 23.72
C ALA A 295 25.84 -4.74 22.82
N ASN A 296 26.30 -4.32 21.64
CA ASN A 296 26.92 -5.20 20.62
C ASN A 296 26.03 -6.39 20.20
N GLY A 297 24.72 -6.25 20.27
CA GLY A 297 23.79 -7.32 19.91
C GLY A 297 23.66 -8.41 20.98
N LYS A 298 24.18 -8.22 22.19
CA LYS A 298 24.03 -9.20 23.29
C LYS A 298 22.83 -8.88 24.16
N VAL A 299 22.17 -9.91 24.67
CA VAL A 299 21.04 -9.75 25.61
C VAL A 299 21.44 -9.02 26.88
N ASP A 300 20.73 -7.93 27.18
CA ASP A 300 20.81 -7.25 28.47
C ASP A 300 19.80 -7.82 29.46
N LYS A 301 20.26 -8.74 30.31
CA LYS A 301 19.45 -9.35 31.37
C LYS A 301 18.81 -8.32 32.30
N ASN A 302 19.54 -7.26 32.63
CA ASN A 302 19.05 -6.26 33.58
C ASN A 302 17.93 -5.45 32.96
N TYR A 303 18.02 -5.16 31.67
CA TYR A 303 16.96 -4.49 30.92
C TYR A 303 15.74 -5.42 30.75
N TRP A 304 15.89 -6.58 30.11
CA TRP A 304 14.77 -7.45 29.71
C TRP A 304 14.19 -8.29 30.85
N GLY A 305 14.99 -8.64 31.85
CA GLY A 305 14.57 -9.47 32.99
C GLY A 305 14.93 -10.94 32.89
N ASP A 306 15.51 -11.39 31.77
CA ASP A 306 16.10 -12.73 31.59
C ASP A 306 17.25 -12.71 30.57
N ASP A 307 18.07 -13.75 30.58
CA ASP A 307 19.25 -13.95 29.73
C ASP A 307 19.14 -15.18 28.81
N PHE A 308 17.97 -15.82 28.75
CA PHE A 308 17.72 -17.02 27.94
C PHE A 308 16.81 -16.77 26.72
N GLY A 309 16.35 -15.53 26.51
CA GLY A 309 15.68 -15.13 25.27
C GLY A 309 14.16 -15.28 25.31
N ASN A 310 13.55 -15.19 26.50
CA ASN A 310 12.10 -15.10 26.58
C ASN A 310 11.65 -13.65 26.35
N ARG A 311 11.89 -12.77 27.32
CA ARG A 311 11.37 -11.38 27.29
C ARG A 311 12.03 -10.52 26.23
N SER A 312 13.31 -10.77 25.93
CA SER A 312 14.03 -10.04 24.88
C SER A 312 13.56 -10.39 23.48
N GLU A 313 12.93 -11.55 23.27
CA GLU A 313 12.48 -12.00 21.95
C GLU A 313 10.96 -11.85 21.78
N ARG A 314 10.37 -10.89 22.51
CA ARG A 314 8.96 -10.53 22.41
C ARG A 314 8.82 -9.32 21.51
N TYR A 315 8.44 -9.51 20.27
CA TYR A 315 8.32 -8.42 19.31
C TYR A 315 6.86 -8.17 18.96
N LEU A 316 6.57 -6.91 18.67
CA LEU A 316 5.32 -6.49 18.06
C LEU A 316 5.61 -5.41 17.00
N ALA A 317 4.64 -5.10 16.17
CA ALA A 317 4.72 -4.04 15.18
C ALA A 317 3.32 -3.50 14.85
N THR A 318 3.22 -2.28 14.31
CA THR A 318 1.96 -1.76 13.75
C THR A 318 2.24 -0.71 12.68
N VAL A 319 1.21 -0.40 11.89
CA VAL A 319 1.15 0.79 11.04
C VAL A 319 0.39 1.88 11.79
N ALA A 320 0.85 3.13 11.68
CA ALA A 320 0.17 4.27 12.28
C ALA A 320 0.34 5.56 11.49
N TYR A 321 -0.71 6.35 11.36
CA TYR A 321 -0.69 7.69 10.77
C TYR A 321 -0.20 8.71 11.81
N LEU A 322 1.08 8.62 12.19
CA LEU A 322 1.69 9.45 13.25
C LEU A 322 1.83 10.94 12.88
N ASN A 323 1.56 11.28 11.62
CA ASN A 323 1.47 12.65 11.12
C ASN A 323 0.06 13.01 10.63
N GLY A 324 -0.92 12.12 10.86
CA GLY A 324 -2.32 12.27 10.47
C GLY A 324 -2.61 12.16 8.98
N VAL A 325 -1.63 11.81 8.14
CA VAL A 325 -1.75 11.85 6.67
C VAL A 325 -1.16 10.61 5.99
N THR A 326 0.08 10.24 6.30
CA THR A 326 0.79 9.12 5.69
C THR A 326 1.13 8.08 6.76
N PRO A 327 1.16 6.79 6.40
CA PRO A 327 1.49 5.72 7.33
C PRO A 327 2.97 5.74 7.74
N SER A 328 3.22 5.41 9.00
CA SER A 328 4.55 5.16 9.58
C SER A 328 4.67 3.71 10.01
N VAL A 329 5.90 3.18 9.97
CA VAL A 329 6.29 1.88 10.52
C VAL A 329 6.54 2.03 12.02
N VAL A 330 5.95 1.18 12.86
CA VAL A 330 6.22 1.12 14.30
C VAL A 330 6.69 -0.27 14.70
N MET A 331 7.91 -0.38 15.23
CA MET A 331 8.53 -1.64 15.67
C MET A 331 8.73 -1.66 17.19
N CYS A 332 8.34 -2.75 17.83
CA CYS A 332 8.34 -2.89 19.28
C CYS A 332 9.19 -4.08 19.74
N ARG A 333 9.74 -4.00 20.96
CA ARG A 333 10.42 -5.13 21.61
C ARG A 333 10.26 -5.08 23.12
N GLY A 334 9.77 -6.17 23.68
CA GLY A 334 9.46 -6.38 25.09
C GLY A 334 8.05 -5.94 25.48
N TYR A 335 7.54 -6.50 26.58
CA TYR A 335 6.31 -6.00 27.22
C TYR A 335 6.14 -6.47 28.66
N TYR A 336 6.77 -7.58 29.08
CA TYR A 336 6.70 -8.08 30.46
C TYR A 336 7.53 -7.31 31.49
N LYS A 337 8.49 -6.50 31.04
CA LYS A 337 9.37 -5.67 31.89
C LYS A 337 9.65 -4.36 31.16
N ASN A 338 10.91 -4.07 30.85
CA ASN A 338 11.25 -2.94 30.00
C ASN A 338 10.96 -3.29 28.54
N TYR A 339 10.68 -2.26 27.77
CA TYR A 339 10.49 -2.36 26.33
C TYR A 339 10.83 -1.04 25.64
N GLY A 340 11.06 -1.16 24.34
CA GLY A 340 11.20 -0.01 23.46
C GLY A 340 10.19 -0.07 22.31
N ILE A 341 9.92 1.09 21.75
CA ILE A 341 9.09 1.28 20.55
C ILE A 341 9.78 2.31 19.66
N ALA A 342 10.07 1.95 18.42
CA ALA A 342 10.70 2.82 17.42
C ALA A 342 9.73 3.07 16.28
N ALA A 343 9.61 4.33 15.84
CA ALA A 343 8.80 4.72 14.71
C ALA A 343 9.66 5.26 13.56
N TYR A 344 9.28 4.93 12.33
CA TYR A 344 9.94 5.34 11.10
C TYR A 344 8.94 5.78 10.04
N ASP A 345 9.27 6.84 9.33
CA ASP A 345 8.64 7.18 8.05
C ASP A 345 9.48 6.56 6.93
N ILE A 346 8.87 6.22 5.79
CA ILE A 346 9.60 5.83 4.58
C ILE A 346 9.65 7.01 3.62
N VAL A 347 10.86 7.43 3.25
CA VAL A 347 11.07 8.57 2.35
C VAL A 347 12.07 8.15 1.28
N ASN A 348 11.64 8.19 0.01
CA ASN A 348 12.42 7.73 -1.13
C ASN A 348 12.92 6.28 -0.93
N LYS A 349 12.00 5.37 -0.59
CA LYS A 349 12.29 3.95 -0.32
C LYS A 349 13.38 3.69 0.75
N LYS A 350 13.50 4.58 1.76
CA LYS A 350 14.44 4.45 2.88
C LYS A 350 13.81 4.76 4.22
N PHE A 351 14.30 4.11 5.28
CA PHE A 351 13.87 4.42 6.64
C PHE A 351 14.35 5.79 7.10
N SER A 352 13.41 6.59 7.61
CA SER A 352 13.67 7.85 8.30
C SER A 352 13.11 7.75 9.72
N LYS A 353 13.98 7.65 10.73
CA LYS A 353 13.56 7.51 12.12
C LYS A 353 12.80 8.75 12.58
N ARG A 354 11.61 8.53 13.14
CA ARG A 354 10.72 9.55 13.70
C ARG A 354 10.98 9.77 15.18
N TRP A 355 10.88 8.72 15.99
CA TRP A 355 11.12 8.77 17.43
C TRP A 355 11.44 7.38 18.00
N PHE A 356 11.87 7.36 19.27
CA PHE A 356 12.08 6.14 20.05
C PHE A 356 11.58 6.33 21.48
N PHE A 357 10.66 5.49 21.91
CA PHE A 357 10.18 5.38 23.29
C PHE A 357 10.90 4.23 23.99
N ASP A 358 11.39 4.48 25.20
CA ASP A 358 12.05 3.48 26.06
C ASP A 358 11.53 3.59 27.49
N THR A 359 11.05 2.49 28.06
CA THR A 359 10.57 2.48 29.46
C THR A 359 11.68 2.72 30.48
N ALA A 360 12.94 2.47 30.13
CA ALA A 360 14.08 2.75 30.99
C ALA A 360 14.47 4.25 31.02
N ALA A 361 13.93 5.05 30.10
CA ALA A 361 14.13 6.50 30.10
C ALA A 361 13.43 7.16 31.31
N SER A 362 14.03 8.24 31.82
CA SER A 362 13.49 8.99 32.95
C SER A 362 12.08 9.50 32.65
N GLY A 363 11.12 9.18 33.52
CA GLY A 363 9.71 9.56 33.38
C GLY A 363 8.79 8.44 32.87
N ASN A 364 9.35 7.35 32.33
CA ASN A 364 8.56 6.28 31.71
C ASN A 364 8.33 5.04 32.58
N SER A 365 8.74 5.06 33.87
CA SER A 365 8.65 3.87 34.73
C SER A 365 7.23 3.33 34.95
N ALA A 366 6.20 4.18 34.79
CA ALA A 366 4.80 3.78 34.89
C ALA A 366 4.33 2.87 33.73
N TYR A 367 5.08 2.85 32.63
CA TYR A 367 4.75 2.09 31.41
C TYR A 367 5.35 0.68 31.41
N ILE A 368 6.25 0.37 32.35
CA ILE A 368 6.86 -0.95 32.52
C ILE A 368 5.76 -2.02 32.72
N ALA A 369 5.95 -3.18 32.09
CA ALA A 369 5.10 -4.36 32.25
C ALA A 369 3.62 -4.17 31.82
N GLN A 370 3.31 -3.20 30.95
CA GLN A 370 1.94 -2.92 30.50
C GLN A 370 1.57 -3.55 29.16
N GLY A 371 2.54 -3.90 28.31
CA GLY A 371 2.23 -4.38 26.95
C GLY A 371 1.52 -5.73 26.95
N ASN A 372 0.68 -5.96 25.94
CA ASN A 372 0.04 -7.25 25.68
C ASN A 372 0.89 -8.09 24.70
N HIS A 373 0.39 -9.26 24.34
CA HIS A 373 0.89 -10.02 23.18
C HIS A 373 0.48 -9.44 21.83
N ASN A 374 -0.12 -8.25 21.82
CA ASN A 374 -0.72 -7.58 20.69
C ASN A 374 -0.82 -6.09 21.01
N LEU A 375 -1.07 -5.29 20.00
CA LEU A 375 -1.36 -3.86 20.12
C LEU A 375 -2.39 -3.47 19.08
N ALA A 376 -2.86 -2.23 19.17
CA ALA A 376 -3.70 -1.62 18.15
C ALA A 376 -3.28 -0.18 17.93
N THR A 377 -3.65 0.35 16.78
CA THR A 377 -3.51 1.76 16.43
C THR A 377 -4.89 2.40 16.38
N ALA A 378 -5.02 3.61 16.92
CA ALA A 378 -6.22 4.44 16.80
C ALA A 378 -5.90 5.90 17.19
N ASP A 379 -6.63 6.86 16.64
CA ASP A 379 -6.70 8.25 17.13
C ASP A 379 -7.46 8.26 18.47
N CYS A 380 -6.71 8.16 19.56
CA CYS A 380 -7.26 7.90 20.90
C CYS A 380 -7.74 9.18 21.58
N ASP A 381 -7.14 10.33 21.25
CA ASP A 381 -7.46 11.62 21.87
C ASP A 381 -8.19 12.63 20.96
N GLY A 382 -8.42 12.26 19.70
CA GLY A 382 -9.24 13.00 18.73
C GLY A 382 -8.49 14.17 18.08
N ASP A 383 -7.16 14.15 18.07
CA ASP A 383 -6.33 15.19 17.49
C ASP A 383 -6.02 14.98 16.00
N GLY A 384 -6.46 13.84 15.44
CA GLY A 384 -6.28 13.44 14.04
C GLY A 384 -5.02 12.62 13.78
N PHE A 385 -4.19 12.38 14.80
CA PHE A 385 -3.00 11.55 14.73
C PHE A 385 -3.26 10.19 15.37
N ASP A 386 -2.54 9.16 14.92
CA ASP A 386 -2.71 7.83 15.49
C ASP A 386 -1.82 7.62 16.72
N GLU A 387 -2.40 7.08 17.79
CA GLU A 387 -1.68 6.58 18.96
C GLU A 387 -1.48 5.06 18.92
N ILE A 388 -0.51 4.60 19.73
CA ILE A 388 -0.17 3.19 19.88
C ILE A 388 -0.75 2.66 21.19
N VAL A 389 -1.84 1.89 21.10
CA VAL A 389 -2.44 1.21 22.25
C VAL A 389 -1.68 -0.07 22.54
N TYR A 390 -0.75 0.01 23.49
CA TYR A 390 0.18 -1.05 23.86
C TYR A 390 -0.31 -1.81 25.10
N GLY A 391 -1.40 -2.57 24.94
CA GLY A 391 -2.00 -3.36 26.02
C GLY A 391 -2.64 -2.49 27.10
N GLY A 392 -2.01 -2.42 28.27
CA GLY A 392 -2.45 -1.64 29.45
C GLY A 392 -2.05 -0.15 29.43
N CYS A 393 -1.36 0.33 28.39
CA CYS A 393 -1.00 1.74 28.24
C CYS A 393 -1.16 2.23 26.79
N THR A 394 -1.08 3.54 26.59
CA THR A 394 -1.12 4.17 25.27
C THR A 394 0.07 5.12 25.11
N ILE A 395 0.72 5.06 23.94
CA ILE A 395 1.83 5.94 23.54
C ILE A 395 1.30 6.92 22.49
N ASP A 396 1.57 8.20 22.74
CA ASP A 396 1.18 9.36 21.92
C ASP A 396 1.85 9.30 20.53
N HIS A 397 1.25 9.90 19.49
CA HIS A 397 1.75 9.92 18.11
C HIS A 397 3.19 10.46 17.98
N ASN A 398 3.61 11.29 18.94
CA ASN A 398 4.94 11.90 19.03
C ASN A 398 5.98 11.06 19.81
N GLY A 399 5.62 9.86 20.25
CA GLY A 399 6.51 8.93 20.95
C GLY A 399 6.65 9.18 22.45
N ARG A 400 5.78 10.00 23.04
CA ARG A 400 5.67 10.16 24.50
C ARG A 400 4.62 9.21 25.05
N GLY A 401 4.71 8.85 26.32
CA GLY A 401 3.62 8.12 26.95
C GLY A 401 2.39 9.03 27.12
N LEU A 402 1.23 8.61 26.60
CA LEU A 402 -0.04 9.31 26.80
C LEU A 402 -0.59 9.02 28.21
N TYR A 403 -0.79 7.73 28.52
CA TYR A 403 -1.06 7.28 29.89
C TYR A 403 -0.72 5.79 30.08
N SER A 404 -0.61 5.36 31.34
CA SER A 404 -0.57 3.96 31.75
C SER A 404 -1.68 3.66 32.75
N SER A 405 -2.42 2.57 32.54
CA SER A 405 -3.49 2.15 33.47
C SER A 405 -2.95 1.50 34.75
N GLY A 406 -1.73 0.98 34.72
CA GLY A 406 -1.14 0.20 35.81
C GLY A 406 -1.77 -1.19 35.99
N LEU A 407 -2.59 -1.65 35.05
CA LEU A 407 -3.28 -2.95 35.13
C LEU A 407 -2.44 -4.12 34.65
N GLY A 408 -1.32 -3.84 33.97
CA GLY A 408 -0.35 -4.82 33.52
C GLY A 408 -0.73 -5.53 32.22
N HIS A 409 -0.05 -6.65 31.99
CA HIS A 409 -0.10 -7.46 30.77
C HIS A 409 -1.44 -8.20 30.58
N GLY A 410 -1.81 -8.44 29.33
CA GLY A 410 -2.90 -9.33 28.92
C GLY A 410 -2.73 -9.92 27.51
N ASP A 411 -3.73 -10.71 27.12
CA ASP A 411 -3.71 -11.61 25.95
C ASP A 411 -4.64 -11.18 24.80
N ALA A 412 -5.53 -10.22 25.04
CA ALA A 412 -6.51 -9.73 24.09
C ALA A 412 -6.78 -8.23 24.29
N LEU A 413 -6.96 -7.51 23.19
CA LEU A 413 -7.11 -6.05 23.16
C LEU A 413 -8.03 -5.64 22.01
N HIS A 414 -9.05 -4.83 22.31
CA HIS A 414 -9.94 -4.24 21.32
C HIS A 414 -10.04 -2.74 21.53
N VAL A 415 -9.93 -2.00 20.44
CA VAL A 415 -9.95 -0.54 20.41
C VAL A 415 -10.90 -0.11 19.31
N GLY A 416 -11.95 0.61 19.68
CA GLY A 416 -12.98 1.06 18.75
C GLY A 416 -14.00 1.96 19.44
N ASP A 417 -14.94 2.46 18.66
CA ASP A 417 -16.09 3.20 19.18
C ASP A 417 -17.11 2.20 19.72
N PHE A 418 -17.06 1.94 21.02
CA PHE A 418 -17.94 0.96 21.66
C PHE A 418 -19.08 1.63 22.44
N LEU A 419 -18.87 2.88 22.86
CA LEU A 419 -19.85 3.72 23.53
C LEU A 419 -20.15 4.96 22.68
N PRO A 420 -20.83 4.82 21.53
CA PRO A 420 -20.98 5.88 20.52
C PRO A 420 -21.75 7.15 20.96
N ASP A 421 -22.37 7.14 22.15
CA ASP A 421 -22.95 8.35 22.77
C ASP A 421 -21.97 9.07 23.73
N THR A 422 -20.78 8.50 23.93
CA THR A 422 -19.66 9.03 24.69
C THR A 422 -18.57 9.45 23.71
N PRO A 423 -18.15 10.74 23.68
CA PRO A 423 -17.11 11.17 22.75
C PRO A 423 -15.77 10.45 22.98
N GLY A 424 -15.17 9.97 21.89
CA GLY A 424 -13.89 9.28 21.86
C GLY A 424 -14.05 7.76 21.71
N LEU A 425 -12.93 7.06 21.74
CA LEU A 425 -12.89 5.60 21.63
C LEU A 425 -12.76 4.93 23.01
N GLU A 426 -13.05 3.64 23.05
CA GLU A 426 -12.84 2.79 24.21
C GLU A 426 -11.85 1.65 23.94
N ILE A 427 -11.27 1.15 25.03
CA ILE A 427 -10.38 0.00 25.02
C ILE A 427 -10.92 -1.07 25.95
N TRP A 428 -11.19 -2.26 25.41
CA TRP A 428 -11.49 -3.48 26.16
C TRP A 428 -10.26 -4.39 26.16
N THR A 429 -9.76 -4.76 27.34
CA THR A 429 -8.61 -5.66 27.48
C THR A 429 -8.83 -6.62 28.66
N CYS A 430 -8.33 -7.84 28.52
CA CYS A 430 -8.15 -8.74 29.66
C CYS A 430 -6.81 -8.51 30.35
N CYS A 431 -6.62 -9.08 31.55
CA CYS A 431 -5.40 -8.99 32.35
C CYS A 431 -4.94 -10.38 32.82
N GLU A 432 -3.69 -10.72 32.51
CA GLU A 432 -2.99 -11.92 33.03
C GLU A 432 -2.35 -11.64 34.41
N THR A 433 -2.20 -10.37 34.81
CA THR A 433 -1.62 -10.00 36.10
C THR A 433 -2.65 -9.55 37.12
N SER A 434 -2.43 -9.89 38.40
CA SER A 434 -3.26 -9.43 39.53
C SER A 434 -3.44 -7.90 39.52
N PRO A 435 -4.66 -7.36 39.66
CA PRO A 435 -5.88 -8.02 40.17
C PRO A 435 -6.68 -8.88 39.16
N TYR A 436 -6.10 -9.24 38.01
CA TYR A 436 -6.71 -10.06 36.95
C TYR A 436 -8.07 -9.50 36.46
N GLY A 437 -8.73 -10.22 35.55
CA GLY A 437 -10.05 -9.84 35.03
C GLY A 437 -9.97 -9.12 33.69
N ALA A 438 -10.87 -8.17 33.48
CA ALA A 438 -10.95 -7.38 32.25
C ALA A 438 -11.46 -5.98 32.55
N CYS A 439 -11.14 -5.00 31.71
CA CYS A 439 -11.60 -3.62 31.90
C CYS A 439 -11.96 -2.94 30.59
N LEU A 440 -13.02 -2.14 30.65
CA LEU A 440 -13.37 -1.14 29.66
C LEU A 440 -12.84 0.20 30.15
N ARG A 441 -12.11 0.92 29.32
CA ARG A 441 -11.56 2.24 29.65
C ARG A 441 -11.61 3.18 28.46
N LYS A 442 -11.63 4.48 28.73
CA LYS A 442 -11.50 5.51 27.68
C LYS A 442 -10.12 5.44 27.03
N ALA A 443 -10.08 5.51 25.70
CA ALA A 443 -8.85 5.47 24.93
C ALA A 443 -7.96 6.70 25.16
N SER A 444 -8.54 7.89 25.36
CA SER A 444 -7.79 9.15 25.50
C SER A 444 -6.99 9.30 26.79
N ASN A 445 -7.41 8.66 27.89
CA ASN A 445 -6.82 8.92 29.21
C ASN A 445 -6.80 7.73 30.16
N GLY A 446 -7.29 6.57 29.74
CA GLY A 446 -7.29 5.36 30.54
C GLY A 446 -8.29 5.33 31.68
N GLN A 447 -9.21 6.30 31.76
CA GLN A 447 -10.28 6.29 32.77
C GLN A 447 -11.11 5.01 32.63
N VAL A 448 -11.08 4.18 33.68
CA VAL A 448 -11.88 2.95 33.74
C VAL A 448 -13.37 3.32 33.77
N ILE A 449 -14.13 2.72 32.86
CA ILE A 449 -15.59 2.83 32.78
C ILE A 449 -16.21 1.75 33.67
N PHE A 450 -15.84 0.49 33.44
CA PHE A 450 -16.12 -0.62 34.35
C PHE A 450 -15.01 -1.67 34.32
N ARG A 451 -14.97 -2.51 35.36
CA ARG A 451 -13.96 -3.56 35.53
C ARG A 451 -14.55 -4.83 36.12
N TRP A 452 -14.10 -5.96 35.60
CA TRP A 452 -14.18 -7.26 36.26
C TRP A 452 -12.87 -7.60 36.94
N THR A 453 -12.96 -8.26 38.09
CA THR A 453 -11.81 -8.85 38.79
C THR A 453 -11.97 -10.36 38.79
N ALA A 454 -10.85 -11.08 38.73
CA ALA A 454 -10.85 -12.54 38.68
C ALA A 454 -9.85 -13.11 39.70
N GLY A 455 -10.02 -14.38 40.04
CA GLY A 455 -9.11 -15.08 40.95
C GLY A 455 -7.80 -15.54 40.31
N GLY A 456 -7.67 -15.41 38.99
CA GLY A 456 -6.52 -15.83 38.21
C GLY A 456 -6.61 -15.29 36.78
N ASP A 457 -5.69 -15.72 35.93
CA ASP A 457 -5.56 -15.28 34.54
C ASP A 457 -6.88 -15.25 33.76
N THR A 458 -7.14 -14.10 33.13
CA THR A 458 -8.18 -13.94 32.12
C THR A 458 -7.51 -13.91 30.75
N GLY A 459 -7.33 -15.08 30.13
CA GLY A 459 -6.58 -15.20 28.88
C GLY A 459 -7.34 -14.82 27.60
N ARG A 460 -8.62 -14.43 27.65
CA ARG A 460 -9.39 -13.93 26.49
C ARG A 460 -10.37 -12.82 26.86
N ALA A 461 -10.62 -11.94 25.91
CA ALA A 461 -11.64 -10.91 25.92
C ALA A 461 -12.20 -10.75 24.50
N ILE A 462 -13.46 -10.30 24.38
CA ILE A 462 -14.09 -9.89 23.12
C ILE A 462 -15.00 -8.69 23.33
N ALA A 463 -15.05 -7.80 22.34
CA ALA A 463 -15.89 -6.60 22.29
C ALA A 463 -16.45 -6.47 20.88
N GLY A 464 -17.74 -6.18 20.76
CA GLY A 464 -18.41 -6.02 19.47
C GLY A 464 -19.91 -5.81 19.62
N ASN A 465 -20.57 -5.31 18.58
CA ASN A 465 -22.04 -5.23 18.58
C ASN A 465 -22.61 -6.60 18.22
N PHE A 466 -22.91 -7.47 19.17
CA PHE A 466 -23.40 -8.83 18.86
C PHE A 466 -24.92 -8.92 18.76
N ILE A 467 -25.63 -7.90 19.28
CA ILE A 467 -27.08 -7.89 19.38
C ILE A 467 -27.58 -6.60 18.73
N ASP A 468 -28.14 -6.72 17.52
CA ASP A 468 -28.66 -5.58 16.78
C ASP A 468 -29.77 -4.82 17.54
N GLY A 469 -29.77 -3.50 17.39
CA GLY A 469 -30.69 -2.58 18.02
C GLY A 469 -30.25 -2.08 19.40
N ASN A 470 -28.95 -2.17 19.69
CA ASN A 470 -28.38 -1.81 20.98
C ASN A 470 -27.74 -0.41 20.99
N ALA A 471 -27.72 0.20 22.18
CA ALA A 471 -27.18 1.54 22.36
C ALA A 471 -25.64 1.57 22.36
N THR A 472 -24.98 0.46 22.69
CA THR A 472 -23.53 0.30 22.85
C THR A 472 -23.11 -1.07 22.33
N ALA A 473 -21.81 -1.30 22.16
CA ALA A 473 -21.28 -2.65 21.99
C ALA A 473 -21.48 -3.52 23.25
N GLU A 474 -21.30 -4.83 23.09
CA GLU A 474 -21.23 -5.79 24.18
C GLU A 474 -19.80 -6.31 24.41
N PHE A 475 -19.57 -6.78 25.64
CA PHE A 475 -18.27 -7.21 26.13
C PHE A 475 -18.36 -8.57 26.83
N ALA A 476 -17.38 -9.42 26.57
CA ALA A 476 -17.18 -10.68 27.30
C ALA A 476 -15.70 -10.95 27.54
N ALA A 477 -15.39 -11.83 28.50
CA ALA A 477 -14.05 -12.25 28.84
C ALA A 477 -14.07 -13.63 29.49
N SER A 478 -12.98 -14.40 29.34
CA SER A 478 -12.94 -15.81 29.75
C SER A 478 -13.12 -16.08 31.24
N CYS A 479 -13.03 -15.05 32.08
CA CYS A 479 -13.30 -15.14 33.52
C CYS A 479 -14.80 -15.08 33.87
N SER A 480 -15.70 -14.88 32.88
CA SER A 480 -17.15 -14.82 33.06
C SER A 480 -17.87 -15.53 31.91
N GLY A 481 -19.07 -16.03 32.17
CA GLY A 481 -20.00 -16.52 31.13
C GLY A 481 -20.96 -15.44 30.63
N ASP A 482 -20.89 -14.24 31.19
CA ASP A 482 -21.80 -13.14 30.92
C ASP A 482 -21.37 -12.34 29.68
N LEU A 483 -22.36 -11.89 28.93
CA LEU A 483 -22.24 -10.82 27.94
C LEU A 483 -22.85 -9.56 28.55
N VAL A 484 -22.09 -8.47 28.59
CA VAL A 484 -22.51 -7.20 29.22
C VAL A 484 -22.52 -6.04 28.24
N ASP A 485 -23.37 -5.05 28.50
CA ASP A 485 -23.39 -3.77 27.78
C ASP A 485 -22.25 -2.83 28.21
N GLY A 486 -22.21 -1.62 27.64
CA GLY A 486 -21.26 -0.56 27.97
C GLY A 486 -21.28 -0.05 29.41
N ALA A 487 -22.34 -0.34 30.17
CA ALA A 487 -22.42 -0.03 31.60
C ALA A 487 -21.97 -1.21 32.48
N GLY A 488 -21.51 -2.31 31.88
CA GLY A 488 -21.12 -3.54 32.57
C GLY A 488 -22.31 -4.34 33.10
N LYS A 489 -23.53 -4.08 32.60
CA LYS A 489 -24.74 -4.79 33.00
C LYS A 489 -24.96 -5.99 32.07
N LYS A 490 -25.26 -7.15 32.66
CA LYS A 490 -25.56 -8.38 31.91
C LYS A 490 -26.78 -8.19 31.00
N VAL A 491 -26.58 -8.49 29.72
CA VAL A 491 -27.63 -8.48 28.68
C VAL A 491 -27.94 -9.88 28.16
N ALA A 492 -26.93 -10.77 28.11
CA ALA A 492 -27.08 -12.17 27.72
C ALA A 492 -25.98 -13.04 28.35
N ASN A 493 -25.93 -14.32 27.98
CA ASN A 493 -24.76 -15.17 28.22
C ASN A 493 -23.96 -15.30 26.93
N TRP A 494 -22.64 -15.45 27.03
CA TRP A 494 -21.81 -15.77 25.86
C TRP A 494 -22.29 -17.06 25.15
N SER A 495 -22.79 -18.02 25.91
CA SER A 495 -23.36 -19.28 25.40
C SER A 495 -24.60 -19.10 24.51
N ASP A 496 -25.23 -17.93 24.55
CA ASP A 496 -26.37 -17.60 23.69
C ASP A 496 -25.92 -17.21 22.26
N ILE A 497 -24.63 -16.86 22.09
CA ILE A 497 -23.94 -16.72 20.79
C ILE A 497 -23.29 -18.05 20.42
N THR A 498 -22.36 -18.52 21.26
CA THR A 498 -21.56 -19.72 20.98
C THR A 498 -21.06 -20.40 22.23
N LYS A 499 -20.81 -21.71 22.12
CA LYS A 499 -20.13 -22.51 23.17
C LYS A 499 -18.60 -22.50 23.07
N TRP A 500 -18.05 -21.81 22.06
CA TRP A 500 -16.61 -21.75 21.77
C TRP A 500 -15.96 -20.51 22.40
N GLY A 501 -14.68 -20.26 22.12
CA GLY A 501 -13.90 -19.22 22.80
C GLY A 501 -14.25 -17.81 22.34
N GLN A 502 -13.91 -16.82 23.17
CA GLN A 502 -13.85 -15.41 22.77
C GLN A 502 -12.58 -15.20 21.92
N ASN A 503 -12.74 -14.95 20.63
CA ASN A 503 -11.63 -14.88 19.68
C ASN A 503 -11.79 -13.67 18.75
N PHE A 504 -12.37 -13.83 17.56
CA PHE A 504 -12.58 -12.74 16.60
C PHE A 504 -14.06 -12.32 16.55
N THR A 505 -14.29 -11.04 16.26
CA THR A 505 -15.55 -10.55 15.68
C THR A 505 -15.46 -10.61 14.16
N ILE A 506 -16.60 -10.73 13.50
CA ILE A 506 -16.69 -10.60 12.04
C ILE A 506 -18.04 -10.02 11.63
N TYR A 507 -18.06 -9.14 10.64
CA TYR A 507 -19.27 -8.79 9.89
C TYR A 507 -19.49 -9.76 8.74
N TRP A 508 -20.39 -10.73 8.92
CA TRP A 508 -20.57 -11.81 7.94
C TRP A 508 -21.90 -11.74 7.19
N ASP A 509 -23.02 -11.50 7.87
CA ASP A 509 -24.33 -11.52 7.22
C ASP A 509 -24.86 -10.14 6.78
N GLY A 510 -26.18 -10.02 6.61
CA GLY A 510 -26.81 -8.85 6.03
C GLY A 510 -27.11 -7.72 7.02
N ASP A 511 -27.06 -7.95 8.33
CA ASP A 511 -27.37 -6.93 9.34
C ASP A 511 -26.12 -6.17 9.83
N LEU A 512 -26.29 -5.29 10.82
CA LEU A 512 -25.20 -4.46 11.36
C LEU A 512 -24.62 -5.01 12.68
N ALA A 513 -25.06 -6.18 13.11
CA ALA A 513 -24.42 -6.90 14.21
C ALA A 513 -23.20 -7.67 13.67
N GLN A 514 -22.25 -7.88 14.56
CA GLN A 514 -21.10 -8.74 14.36
C GLN A 514 -21.42 -10.15 14.84
N GLU A 515 -20.87 -11.12 14.13
CA GLU A 515 -20.81 -12.51 14.53
C GLU A 515 -19.53 -12.83 15.30
N ALA A 516 -19.51 -13.96 16.00
CA ALA A 516 -18.33 -14.52 16.64
C ALA A 516 -17.62 -15.51 15.70
N LEU A 517 -16.34 -15.26 15.43
CA LEU A 517 -15.45 -16.12 14.66
C LEU A 517 -14.47 -16.83 15.61
N ASP A 518 -14.51 -18.17 15.63
CA ASP A 518 -13.53 -19.00 16.35
C ASP A 518 -13.26 -20.31 15.61
N ARG A 519 -11.99 -20.72 15.57
CA ARG A 519 -11.54 -21.91 14.81
C ARG A 519 -11.85 -21.76 13.32
N THR A 520 -12.81 -22.54 12.82
CA THR A 520 -13.27 -22.55 11.42
C THR A 520 -14.78 -22.36 11.37
N MET A 521 -15.32 -21.57 12.31
CA MET A 521 -16.76 -21.45 12.56
C MET A 521 -17.16 -19.99 12.80
N ILE A 522 -18.34 -19.63 12.28
CA ILE A 522 -19.03 -18.36 12.56
C ILE A 522 -20.34 -18.69 13.26
N ASP A 523 -20.58 -18.04 14.39
CA ASP A 523 -21.79 -18.18 15.20
C ASP A 523 -22.38 -16.78 15.49
N GLY A 524 -23.70 -16.60 15.33
CA GLY A 524 -24.40 -15.33 15.55
C GLY A 524 -25.44 -15.40 16.67
N TYR A 525 -25.62 -14.30 17.41
CA TYR A 525 -26.61 -14.22 18.49
C TYR A 525 -28.03 -14.45 17.97
N GLY A 526 -28.73 -15.46 18.48
CA GLY A 526 -30.06 -15.84 17.99
C GLY A 526 -30.10 -16.44 16.57
N LYS A 527 -28.97 -16.47 15.85
CA LYS A 527 -28.79 -17.04 14.51
C LYS A 527 -28.21 -18.47 14.57
N GLY A 528 -27.44 -18.77 15.62
CA GLY A 528 -26.77 -20.06 15.79
C GLY A 528 -25.57 -20.20 14.84
N ARG A 529 -25.27 -21.44 14.42
CA ARG A 529 -24.15 -21.74 13.51
C ARG A 529 -24.44 -21.23 12.10
N MET A 530 -23.66 -20.27 11.64
CA MET A 530 -23.79 -19.66 10.31
C MET A 530 -22.82 -20.27 9.29
N LEU A 531 -21.56 -20.50 9.70
CA LEU A 531 -20.56 -21.17 8.86
C LEU A 531 -19.82 -22.25 9.64
N THR A 532 -19.66 -23.43 9.05
CA THR A 532 -18.59 -24.38 9.40
C THR A 532 -17.76 -24.58 8.15
N ALA A 533 -16.59 -23.94 8.08
CA ALA A 533 -15.78 -23.90 6.87
C ALA A 533 -15.24 -25.30 6.52
N PRO A 534 -15.61 -25.88 5.35
CA PRO A 534 -15.19 -27.22 4.97
C PRO A 534 -13.76 -27.23 4.40
N GLY A 535 -12.99 -28.27 4.72
CA GLY A 535 -11.71 -28.54 4.05
C GLY A 535 -10.52 -27.74 4.58
N VAL A 536 -10.69 -26.97 5.65
CA VAL A 536 -9.70 -26.02 6.15
C VAL A 536 -9.30 -26.25 7.61
N SER A 537 -8.13 -25.72 7.97
CA SER A 537 -7.59 -25.71 9.33
C SER A 537 -7.42 -24.30 9.85
N TYR A 538 -7.71 -24.08 11.13
CA TYR A 538 -7.23 -22.91 11.84
C TYR A 538 -5.74 -23.05 12.19
N ILE A 539 -5.10 -21.93 12.49
CA ILE A 539 -3.67 -21.86 12.80
C ILE A 539 -3.44 -21.51 14.28
N ASN A 540 -2.18 -21.57 14.71
CA ASN A 540 -1.71 -21.14 16.04
C ASN A 540 -2.31 -21.93 17.22
N SER A 541 -2.55 -23.23 17.02
CA SER A 541 -2.98 -24.16 18.07
C SER A 541 -4.26 -23.68 18.77
N THR A 542 -4.25 -23.47 20.10
CA THR A 542 -5.44 -23.05 20.86
C THR A 542 -5.86 -21.62 20.57
N LYS A 543 -4.99 -20.76 20.01
CA LYS A 543 -5.39 -19.42 19.55
C LYS A 543 -6.40 -19.50 18.41
N SER A 544 -6.38 -20.60 17.63
CA SER A 544 -7.44 -20.97 16.69
C SER A 544 -7.75 -19.89 15.66
N ASN A 545 -6.72 -19.23 15.14
CA ASN A 545 -6.88 -18.09 14.24
C ASN A 545 -7.20 -18.55 12.81
N CYS A 546 -7.84 -17.67 12.03
CA CYS A 546 -7.70 -17.65 10.58
C CYS A 546 -6.30 -17.13 10.19
N SER A 547 -5.92 -17.32 8.93
CA SER A 547 -4.72 -16.67 8.39
C SER A 547 -4.93 -15.17 8.24
N LEU A 548 -6.13 -14.76 7.83
CA LEU A 548 -6.57 -13.37 7.71
C LEU A 548 -8.10 -13.29 7.74
N CYS A 549 -8.64 -12.25 8.36
CA CYS A 549 -10.05 -11.83 8.27
C CYS A 549 -10.06 -10.34 7.92
N ALA A 550 -10.63 -9.97 6.76
CA ALA A 550 -10.63 -8.61 6.25
C ALA A 550 -11.71 -8.42 5.17
N ASP A 551 -12.26 -7.21 5.01
CA ASP A 551 -12.96 -6.78 3.78
C ASP A 551 -11.94 -6.71 2.63
N LEU A 552 -11.76 -7.81 1.90
CA LEU A 552 -10.75 -7.91 0.86
C LEU A 552 -11.29 -7.45 -0.48
N PHE A 553 -12.57 -7.67 -0.75
CA PHE A 553 -13.26 -7.30 -1.98
C PHE A 553 -14.77 -7.46 -1.76
N GLY A 554 -15.58 -7.18 -2.76
CA GLY A 554 -17.03 -7.18 -2.60
C GLY A 554 -17.49 -5.95 -1.83
N ASP A 555 -18.60 -6.07 -1.10
CA ASP A 555 -19.08 -4.97 -0.26
C ASP A 555 -18.40 -4.99 1.12
N TRP A 556 -18.89 -4.18 2.07
CA TRP A 556 -18.25 -3.90 3.35
C TRP A 556 -18.02 -5.10 4.31
N ARG A 557 -18.51 -6.29 3.98
CA ARG A 557 -18.41 -7.46 4.87
C ARG A 557 -17.08 -8.17 4.67
N GLU A 558 -16.71 -8.95 5.67
CA GLU A 558 -15.33 -9.44 5.76
C GLU A 558 -15.20 -10.85 5.17
N GLU A 559 -14.21 -11.03 4.31
CA GLU A 559 -13.72 -12.33 3.88
C GLU A 559 -12.85 -13.00 4.95
N ILE A 560 -12.75 -14.32 4.89
CA ILE A 560 -11.88 -15.11 5.77
C ILE A 560 -10.98 -16.03 4.97
N ILE A 561 -9.70 -16.05 5.32
CA ILE A 561 -8.69 -16.94 4.73
C ILE A 561 -8.25 -18.00 5.74
N TRP A 562 -8.29 -19.27 5.33
CA TRP A 562 -7.66 -20.38 6.05
C TRP A 562 -6.82 -21.25 5.12
N PRO A 563 -5.75 -21.90 5.60
CA PRO A 563 -5.09 -22.96 4.86
C PRO A 563 -6.01 -24.19 4.75
N ILE A 564 -5.98 -24.85 3.59
CA ILE A 564 -6.59 -26.18 3.45
C ILE A 564 -5.75 -27.24 4.19
N TYR A 565 -6.34 -28.42 4.48
CA TYR A 565 -5.74 -29.43 5.37
C TYR A 565 -4.29 -29.85 5.02
N ASP A 566 -3.95 -29.93 3.74
CA ASP A 566 -2.63 -30.32 3.26
C ASP A 566 -1.70 -29.13 2.94
N ASN A 567 -2.15 -27.90 3.18
CA ASN A 567 -1.43 -26.65 2.95
C ASN A 567 -1.06 -26.40 1.47
N THR A 568 -1.76 -26.99 0.49
CA THR A 568 -1.49 -26.69 -0.93
C THR A 568 -2.26 -25.48 -1.46
N ALA A 569 -3.15 -24.91 -0.66
CA ALA A 569 -3.86 -23.67 -0.97
C ALA A 569 -4.27 -22.89 0.29
N LEU A 570 -4.51 -21.60 0.11
CA LEU A 570 -5.33 -20.79 1.02
C LEU A 570 -6.75 -20.74 0.46
N ARG A 571 -7.76 -21.05 1.28
CA ARG A 571 -9.16 -20.94 0.90
C ARG A 571 -9.73 -19.63 1.42
N VAL A 572 -10.26 -18.83 0.50
CA VAL A 572 -10.91 -17.54 0.79
C VAL A 572 -12.42 -17.77 0.80
N PHE A 573 -13.06 -17.49 1.94
CA PHE A 573 -14.51 -17.56 2.10
C PHE A 573 -15.12 -16.18 2.00
N MET A 574 -16.25 -16.13 1.29
CA MET A 574 -17.04 -14.93 1.03
C MET A 574 -18.46 -15.14 1.55
N THR A 575 -19.10 -14.06 1.96
CA THR A 575 -20.52 -14.08 2.29
C THR A 575 -21.39 -14.01 1.03
N THR A 576 -22.59 -14.58 1.11
CA THR A 576 -23.61 -14.49 0.05
C THR A 576 -24.94 -13.98 0.58
N ASP A 577 -24.97 -13.51 1.82
CA ASP A 577 -26.18 -12.98 2.41
C ASP A 577 -26.50 -11.62 1.78
N MET A 578 -27.77 -11.32 1.58
CA MET A 578 -28.16 -10.00 1.08
C MET A 578 -28.13 -9.00 2.24
N THR A 579 -27.43 -7.89 2.06
CA THR A 579 -27.53 -6.71 2.94
C THR A 579 -28.30 -5.58 2.26
N SER A 580 -29.05 -4.81 3.05
CA SER A 580 -29.67 -3.54 2.64
C SER A 580 -28.82 -2.31 2.97
N TYR A 581 -27.60 -2.52 3.47
CA TYR A 581 -26.71 -1.44 3.89
C TYR A 581 -25.60 -1.21 2.86
N ARG A 582 -25.29 0.07 2.65
CA ARG A 582 -24.16 0.52 1.83
C ARG A 582 -23.19 1.28 2.72
N ILE A 583 -22.04 0.68 2.96
CA ILE A 583 -20.99 1.22 3.82
C ILE A 583 -19.72 1.27 2.97
N PRO A 584 -18.90 2.34 3.06
CA PRO A 584 -17.61 2.35 2.39
C PRO A 584 -16.79 1.14 2.82
N THR A 585 -15.98 0.58 1.92
CA THR A 585 -15.07 -0.52 2.26
C THR A 585 -14.29 -0.20 3.53
N PHE A 586 -14.22 -1.15 4.45
CA PHE A 586 -13.52 -0.97 5.72
C PHE A 586 -12.02 -0.79 5.53
N MET A 587 -11.48 -1.20 4.39
CA MET A 587 -10.08 -0.91 4.06
C MET A 587 -9.80 0.58 3.79
N HIS A 588 -10.84 1.41 3.63
CA HIS A 588 -10.72 2.87 3.62
C HIS A 588 -11.05 3.52 4.98
N ASP A 589 -11.41 2.75 6.00
CA ASP A 589 -11.34 3.17 7.40
C ASP A 589 -9.91 2.96 7.91
N THR A 590 -9.14 4.03 8.03
CA THR A 590 -7.70 3.90 8.32
C THR A 590 -7.38 3.21 9.66
N GLN A 591 -8.29 3.26 10.64
CA GLN A 591 -8.13 2.49 11.88
C GLN A 591 -8.23 0.99 11.60
N TYR A 592 -9.33 0.55 10.98
CA TYR A 592 -9.52 -0.84 10.57
C TYR A 592 -8.35 -1.32 9.72
N ARG A 593 -7.97 -0.56 8.68
CA ARG A 593 -6.88 -0.91 7.76
C ARG A 593 -5.52 -1.07 8.45
N CYS A 594 -5.18 -0.20 9.40
CA CYS A 594 -3.97 -0.34 10.23
C CYS A 594 -4.05 -1.58 11.13
N GLN A 595 -5.22 -1.89 11.68
CA GLN A 595 -5.43 -3.09 12.49
C GLN A 595 -5.36 -4.38 11.66
N ILE A 596 -5.79 -4.36 10.38
CA ILE A 596 -5.57 -5.46 9.43
C ILE A 596 -4.08 -5.69 9.17
N ALA A 597 -3.29 -4.64 8.94
CA ALA A 597 -1.84 -4.75 8.80
C ALA A 597 -1.17 -5.37 10.05
N THR A 598 -1.79 -5.17 11.21
CA THR A 598 -1.33 -5.62 12.53
C THR A 598 -1.87 -7.00 12.92
N GLN A 599 -2.82 -7.57 12.17
CA GLN A 599 -3.52 -8.78 12.57
C GLN A 599 -2.60 -9.99 12.79
N ASN A 600 -1.47 -10.08 12.07
CA ASN A 600 -0.48 -11.17 12.21
C ASN A 600 0.44 -11.04 13.44
N VAL A 601 0.34 -9.93 14.17
CA VAL A 601 1.35 -9.52 15.15
C VAL A 601 1.07 -10.15 16.51
N GLY A 602 1.98 -11.02 16.94
CA GLY A 602 1.90 -11.67 18.24
C GLY A 602 0.63 -12.54 18.34
N TYR A 603 -0.25 -12.30 19.30
CA TYR A 603 -1.54 -12.99 19.34
C TYR A 603 -2.60 -12.21 18.57
N ASN A 604 -2.93 -12.70 17.38
CA ASN A 604 -3.82 -12.07 16.40
C ASN A 604 -5.12 -11.59 17.06
N GLN A 605 -5.52 -10.35 16.78
CA GLN A 605 -6.76 -9.74 17.26
C GLN A 605 -7.64 -9.33 16.05
N PRO A 606 -8.97 -9.30 16.19
CA PRO A 606 -9.84 -8.76 15.15
C PRO A 606 -9.58 -7.26 14.95
N ALA A 607 -9.83 -6.78 13.74
CA ALA A 607 -9.80 -5.34 13.44
C ALA A 607 -11.16 -4.70 13.78
N HIS A 608 -11.12 -3.44 14.18
CA HIS A 608 -12.29 -2.62 14.50
C HIS A 608 -12.31 -1.33 13.68
N THR A 609 -13.51 -0.98 13.22
CA THR A 609 -13.79 0.30 12.58
C THR A 609 -13.63 1.47 13.55
N SER A 610 -13.29 2.66 13.02
CA SER A 610 -13.25 3.91 13.81
C SER A 610 -14.63 4.40 14.29
N PHE A 611 -15.70 3.77 13.80
CA PHE A 611 -17.10 4.10 14.07
C PHE A 611 -17.88 2.85 14.51
N PHE A 612 -18.97 3.07 15.25
CA PHE A 612 -19.91 2.03 15.63
C PHE A 612 -21.02 1.82 14.58
N LEU A 613 -21.42 0.56 14.36
CA LEU A 613 -22.53 0.18 13.48
C LEU A 613 -23.66 -0.48 14.26
N ASP A 614 -24.90 -0.02 14.04
CA ASP A 614 -26.14 -0.58 14.60
C ASP A 614 -27.36 -0.11 13.81
N SER A 615 -28.41 -0.94 13.69
CA SER A 615 -29.61 -0.61 12.92
C SER A 615 -30.41 0.60 13.44
N THR A 616 -30.20 1.02 14.69
CA THR A 616 -30.84 2.20 15.28
C THR A 616 -30.09 3.50 15.01
N ARG A 617 -28.92 3.44 14.35
CA ARG A 617 -28.03 4.59 14.13
C ARG A 617 -27.87 4.90 12.64
N PRO A 618 -27.53 6.15 12.28
CA PRO A 618 -27.12 6.48 10.92
C PRO A 618 -25.86 5.70 10.53
N LEU A 619 -25.78 5.30 9.26
CA LEU A 619 -24.55 4.77 8.68
C LEU A 619 -23.44 5.83 8.67
N PRO A 620 -22.16 5.43 8.70
CA PRO A 620 -21.04 6.35 8.57
C PRO A 620 -21.10 7.11 7.24
N GLY A 621 -20.64 8.35 7.26
CA GLY A 621 -20.40 9.13 6.04
C GLY A 621 -19.16 8.64 5.29
N GLN A 622 -18.83 9.32 4.19
CA GLN A 622 -17.56 9.06 3.50
C GLN A 622 -16.37 9.45 4.38
N PRO A 623 -15.33 8.60 4.47
CA PRO A 623 -14.13 8.93 5.22
C PRO A 623 -13.36 10.05 4.50
N ASN A 624 -12.62 10.86 5.28
CA ASN A 624 -11.79 11.92 4.74
C ASN A 624 -10.44 11.32 4.29
N VAL A 625 -10.40 10.79 3.08
CA VAL A 625 -9.24 10.06 2.53
C VAL A 625 -8.92 10.47 1.10
N TYR A 626 -7.69 10.20 0.67
CA TYR A 626 -7.28 10.27 -0.73
C TYR A 626 -6.58 8.98 -1.13
N ALA A 627 -6.99 8.42 -2.27
CA ALA A 627 -6.35 7.24 -2.82
C ALA A 627 -5.04 7.61 -3.53
N VAL A 628 -3.97 6.86 -3.25
CA VAL A 628 -2.71 6.96 -3.98
C VAL A 628 -2.70 5.93 -5.09
N LYS A 629 -2.60 6.41 -6.33
CA LYS A 629 -2.52 5.55 -7.51
C LYS A 629 -1.06 5.35 -7.90
N ALA A 630 -0.71 4.10 -8.18
CA ALA A 630 0.51 3.80 -8.91
C ALA A 630 0.59 4.63 -10.20
N PRO A 631 1.75 5.23 -10.52
CA PRO A 631 1.94 5.91 -11.80
C PRO A 631 1.60 4.97 -12.95
N SER A 632 0.69 5.39 -13.83
CA SER A 632 0.35 4.60 -15.01
C SER A 632 1.57 4.47 -15.92
N MET A 633 1.89 3.22 -16.27
CA MET A 633 2.87 2.87 -17.30
C MET A 633 2.23 2.78 -18.69
N GLU A 634 0.92 3.07 -18.80
CA GLU A 634 0.22 3.07 -20.07
C GLU A 634 0.51 4.35 -20.85
N GLY A 635 0.64 4.19 -22.16
CA GLY A 635 1.04 5.29 -23.02
C GLY A 635 1.73 4.78 -24.27
N THR A 636 2.12 5.70 -25.14
CA THR A 636 2.98 5.38 -26.28
C THR A 636 4.39 5.85 -25.96
N TYR A 637 5.38 5.02 -26.24
CA TYR A 637 6.77 5.24 -25.85
C TYR A 637 7.72 4.91 -26.99
N PHE A 638 8.86 5.60 -27.00
CA PHE A 638 10.10 5.01 -27.47
C PHE A 638 10.73 4.26 -26.29
N ILE A 639 11.12 3.00 -26.49
CA ILE A 639 11.65 2.16 -25.41
C ILE A 639 13.16 1.99 -25.62
N LYS A 640 13.97 2.55 -24.73
CA LYS A 640 15.43 2.62 -24.89
C LYS A 640 16.15 1.70 -23.91
N ASN A 641 17.05 0.85 -24.40
CA ASN A 641 17.83 -0.02 -23.54
C ASN A 641 18.88 0.75 -22.73
N ALA A 642 18.99 0.47 -21.43
CA ALA A 642 19.89 1.17 -20.51
C ALA A 642 21.37 0.83 -20.76
N TYR A 643 21.68 -0.36 -21.30
CA TYR A 643 23.06 -0.75 -21.58
C TYR A 643 23.58 -0.24 -22.93
N SER A 644 22.80 -0.40 -24.01
CA SER A 644 23.23 -0.07 -25.38
C SER A 644 22.94 1.38 -25.79
N ASN A 645 21.97 2.03 -25.14
CA ASN A 645 21.33 3.29 -25.58
C ASN A 645 20.62 3.22 -26.94
N LEU A 646 20.37 2.01 -27.45
CA LEU A 646 19.56 1.78 -28.65
C LEU A 646 18.09 1.55 -28.25
N TYR A 647 17.20 1.65 -29.23
CA TYR A 647 15.76 1.59 -29.04
C TYR A 647 15.21 0.25 -29.51
N LEU A 648 14.21 -0.27 -28.80
CA LEU A 648 13.39 -1.37 -29.26
C LEU A 648 12.84 -1.05 -30.65
N ASP A 649 12.83 -2.04 -31.54
CA ASP A 649 12.59 -1.84 -32.97
C ASP A 649 11.98 -3.12 -33.57
N VAL A 650 10.88 -2.96 -34.31
CA VAL A 650 10.32 -4.03 -35.15
C VAL A 650 11.15 -4.13 -36.42
N ALA A 651 11.78 -5.29 -36.66
CA ALA A 651 12.75 -5.42 -37.75
C ALA A 651 12.18 -5.04 -39.12
N ASN A 652 12.87 -4.10 -39.78
CA ASN A 652 12.46 -3.51 -41.07
C ASN A 652 11.08 -2.81 -41.08
N GLY A 653 10.45 -2.62 -39.91
CA GLY A 653 9.11 -2.05 -39.78
C GLY A 653 8.01 -2.91 -40.40
N LEU A 654 8.19 -4.23 -40.48
CA LEU A 654 7.19 -5.14 -41.03
C LEU A 654 6.04 -5.39 -40.04
N ALA A 655 4.81 -5.43 -40.55
CA ALA A 655 3.61 -5.69 -39.77
C ALA A 655 3.29 -7.20 -39.62
N ASP A 656 4.04 -8.07 -40.30
CA ASP A 656 3.75 -9.51 -40.34
C ASP A 656 4.00 -10.19 -38.99
N ASP A 657 3.17 -11.18 -38.66
CA ASP A 657 3.37 -12.08 -37.51
C ASP A 657 4.72 -12.81 -37.61
N GLY A 658 5.42 -12.92 -36.47
CA GLY A 658 6.75 -13.53 -36.41
C GLY A 658 7.90 -12.60 -36.79
N THR A 659 7.62 -11.33 -37.13
CA THR A 659 8.67 -10.33 -37.35
C THR A 659 9.50 -10.16 -36.09
N ASN A 660 10.83 -10.11 -36.23
CA ASN A 660 11.73 -10.04 -35.09
C ASN A 660 11.62 -8.70 -34.34
N ILE A 661 11.67 -8.75 -33.00
CA ILE A 661 11.94 -7.58 -32.17
C ILE A 661 13.45 -7.51 -31.91
N GLN A 662 14.03 -6.36 -32.19
CA GLN A 662 15.46 -6.10 -32.10
C GLN A 662 15.70 -4.74 -31.43
N GLN A 663 16.96 -4.36 -31.25
CA GLN A 663 17.35 -2.98 -30.95
C GLN A 663 17.96 -2.29 -32.17
N HIS A 664 17.71 -0.99 -32.32
CA HIS A 664 18.25 -0.19 -33.41
C HIS A 664 18.53 1.25 -32.97
N LYS A 665 19.43 1.94 -33.68
CA LYS A 665 19.61 3.39 -33.52
C LYS A 665 18.27 4.11 -33.71
N PHE A 666 18.04 5.12 -32.87
CA PHE A 666 16.87 5.98 -32.96
C PHE A 666 16.66 6.52 -34.38
N ASN A 667 15.47 6.32 -34.92
CA ASN A 667 15.02 6.82 -36.21
C ASN A 667 13.59 7.41 -36.16
N GLY A 668 12.89 7.31 -35.02
CA GLY A 668 11.57 7.89 -34.79
C GLY A 668 10.43 7.27 -35.62
N SER A 669 10.71 6.20 -36.37
CA SER A 669 9.72 5.52 -37.22
C SER A 669 8.67 4.79 -36.39
N TYR A 670 7.57 4.38 -37.03
CA TYR A 670 6.55 3.53 -36.43
C TYR A 670 7.10 2.18 -35.92
N ALA A 671 8.23 1.70 -36.46
CA ALA A 671 8.91 0.50 -35.97
C ALA A 671 9.43 0.65 -34.53
N GLN A 672 9.63 1.88 -34.06
CA GLN A 672 10.16 2.18 -32.72
C GLN A 672 9.10 2.75 -31.77
N LYS A 673 7.84 2.87 -32.21
CA LYS A 673 6.73 3.34 -31.37
C LYS A 673 6.04 2.12 -30.76
N PHE A 674 5.95 2.08 -29.44
CA PHE A 674 5.28 1.00 -28.71
C PHE A 674 4.23 1.59 -27.79
N LYS A 675 3.02 1.00 -27.78
CA LYS A 675 1.94 1.42 -26.89
C LYS A 675 1.76 0.38 -25.80
N ILE A 676 2.01 0.77 -24.56
CA ILE A 676 1.78 -0.06 -23.39
C ILE A 676 0.32 0.11 -22.96
N VAL A 677 -0.38 -1.00 -22.77
CA VAL A 677 -1.78 -1.06 -22.29
C VAL A 677 -1.86 -2.05 -21.13
N LYS A 678 -2.65 -1.74 -20.09
CA LYS A 678 -2.90 -2.62 -18.93
C LYS A 678 -4.24 -3.33 -19.14
N ASP A 679 -4.28 -4.62 -18.88
CA ASP A 679 -5.53 -5.39 -18.90
C ASP A 679 -6.24 -5.37 -17.55
N ALA A 680 -7.41 -6.00 -17.51
CA ALA A 680 -8.27 -6.08 -16.33
C ALA A 680 -7.66 -6.88 -15.15
N GLU A 681 -6.67 -7.73 -15.43
CA GLU A 681 -5.95 -8.55 -14.44
C GLU A 681 -4.65 -7.87 -14.00
N GLY A 682 -4.41 -6.63 -14.42
CA GLY A 682 -3.24 -5.86 -14.07
C GLY A 682 -2.01 -6.08 -14.96
N TYR A 683 -2.07 -6.97 -15.97
CA TYR A 683 -0.91 -7.24 -16.83
C TYR A 683 -0.80 -6.27 -18.00
N TYR A 684 0.45 -5.96 -18.37
CA TYR A 684 0.74 -5.07 -19.48
C TYR A 684 0.94 -5.83 -20.79
N SER A 685 0.46 -5.27 -21.89
CA SER A 685 0.83 -5.67 -23.25
C SER A 685 1.54 -4.51 -23.95
N ILE A 686 2.55 -4.83 -24.77
CA ILE A 686 3.37 -3.84 -25.49
C ILE A 686 3.00 -3.87 -26.98
N MET A 687 2.00 -3.08 -27.37
CA MET A 687 1.48 -3.03 -28.74
C MET A 687 2.48 -2.37 -29.69
N THR A 688 2.64 -2.90 -30.90
CA THR A 688 3.68 -2.45 -31.85
C THR A 688 3.13 -1.46 -32.87
N GLY A 689 3.80 -0.31 -33.00
CA GLY A 689 3.41 0.73 -33.95
C GLY A 689 3.56 0.34 -35.43
N ALA A 690 4.47 -0.59 -35.76
CA ALA A 690 4.63 -1.11 -37.13
C ALA A 690 3.35 -1.79 -37.68
N SER A 691 2.53 -2.34 -36.77
CA SER A 691 1.27 -3.01 -37.08
C SER A 691 0.03 -2.11 -36.93
N ASP A 692 0.24 -0.80 -36.73
CA ASP A 692 -0.82 0.12 -36.27
C ASP A 692 -1.50 -0.36 -34.98
N TYR A 693 -0.70 -0.91 -34.06
CA TYR A 693 -1.14 -1.42 -32.76
C TYR A 693 -2.17 -2.56 -32.83
N THR A 694 -2.15 -3.36 -33.89
CA THR A 694 -2.96 -4.60 -34.00
C THR A 694 -2.19 -5.85 -33.54
N SER A 695 -0.87 -5.75 -33.48
CA SER A 695 0.06 -6.74 -32.92
C SER A 695 0.78 -6.20 -31.69
N CYS A 696 1.46 -7.07 -30.96
CA CYS A 696 2.26 -6.73 -29.78
C CYS A 696 3.57 -7.52 -29.73
N VAL A 697 4.43 -7.14 -28.78
CA VAL A 697 5.65 -7.87 -28.40
C VAL A 697 5.24 -9.19 -27.73
N ASP A 698 5.68 -10.31 -28.30
CA ASP A 698 5.25 -11.67 -28.01
C ASP A 698 6.46 -12.59 -27.77
N VAL A 699 6.40 -13.39 -26.72
CA VAL A 699 7.35 -14.47 -26.45
C VAL A 699 7.09 -15.64 -27.39
N SER A 700 8.00 -15.90 -28.32
CA SER A 700 7.78 -16.88 -29.38
C SER A 700 7.34 -18.25 -28.85
N ASN A 701 6.18 -18.73 -29.32
CA ASN A 701 5.54 -19.99 -28.91
C ASN A 701 5.18 -20.07 -27.40
N GLY A 702 5.23 -18.97 -26.65
CA GLY A 702 4.96 -18.94 -25.22
C GLY A 702 5.95 -19.73 -24.36
N SER A 703 7.17 -19.97 -24.87
CA SER A 703 8.16 -20.79 -24.17
C SER A 703 8.99 -19.97 -23.21
N GLY A 704 8.69 -20.02 -21.90
CA GLY A 704 9.46 -19.34 -20.84
C GLY A 704 10.88 -19.85 -20.57
N ALA A 705 11.59 -20.34 -21.58
CA ALA A 705 12.97 -20.79 -21.51
C ALA A 705 13.93 -19.65 -21.87
N ASP A 706 15.09 -19.60 -21.23
CA ASP A 706 16.13 -18.61 -21.55
C ASP A 706 16.55 -18.71 -23.02
N GLY A 707 16.63 -17.55 -23.68
CA GLY A 707 16.98 -17.42 -25.09
C GLY A 707 15.80 -17.57 -26.05
N THR A 708 14.57 -17.74 -25.55
CA THR A 708 13.38 -17.69 -26.41
C THR A 708 13.28 -16.32 -27.06
N ASN A 709 13.11 -16.31 -28.38
CA ASN A 709 13.10 -15.09 -29.18
C ASN A 709 11.85 -14.24 -28.91
N ILE A 710 12.00 -12.92 -28.99
CA ILE A 710 10.89 -11.98 -28.92
C ILE A 710 10.51 -11.54 -30.33
N ILE A 711 9.22 -11.67 -30.65
CA ILE A 711 8.66 -11.37 -31.96
C ILE A 711 7.49 -10.39 -31.83
N GLN A 712 7.08 -9.83 -32.95
CA GLN A 712 5.76 -9.22 -33.08
C GLN A 712 4.74 -10.28 -33.46
N TYR A 713 3.57 -10.29 -32.83
CA TYR A 713 2.47 -11.18 -33.19
C TYR A 713 1.11 -10.51 -32.96
N THR A 714 0.11 -10.86 -33.76
CA THR A 714 -1.27 -10.39 -33.63
C THR A 714 -1.77 -10.52 -32.21
N TYR A 715 -2.35 -9.45 -31.65
CA TYR A 715 -2.79 -9.43 -30.27
C TYR A 715 -4.01 -10.34 -30.04
N TRP A 716 -3.91 -11.23 -29.07
CA TRP A 716 -4.99 -12.12 -28.61
C TRP A 716 -5.10 -12.22 -27.09
N GLY A 717 -4.29 -11.46 -26.34
CA GLY A 717 -4.37 -11.35 -24.88
C GLY A 717 -3.81 -12.55 -24.12
N GLY A 718 -2.95 -13.33 -24.75
CA GLY A 718 -2.36 -14.54 -24.17
C GLY A 718 -1.23 -14.32 -23.19
N ALA A 719 -0.90 -15.34 -22.39
CA ALA A 719 0.30 -15.34 -21.55
C ALA A 719 1.61 -14.95 -22.28
N PRO A 720 1.85 -15.31 -23.56
CA PRO A 720 3.05 -14.87 -24.29
C PRO A 720 3.13 -13.36 -24.57
N GLN A 721 2.01 -12.65 -24.42
CA GLN A 721 1.84 -11.23 -24.76
C GLN A 721 1.71 -10.35 -23.51
N LYS A 722 1.72 -10.96 -22.33
CA LYS A 722 1.51 -10.30 -21.04
C LYS A 722 2.82 -10.14 -20.27
N TYR A 723 2.99 -8.99 -19.64
CA TYR A 723 4.17 -8.60 -18.89
C TYR A 723 3.79 -7.97 -17.55
N ARG A 724 4.64 -8.13 -16.54
CA ARG A 724 4.70 -7.19 -15.40
C ARG A 724 5.82 -6.18 -15.65
N ILE A 725 5.57 -4.92 -15.33
CA ILE A 725 6.57 -3.85 -15.47
C ILE A 725 7.13 -3.55 -14.09
N LYS A 726 8.37 -3.97 -13.84
CA LYS A 726 9.09 -3.62 -12.61
C LYS A 726 9.80 -2.29 -12.80
N LYS A 727 9.50 -1.29 -11.97
CA LYS A 727 10.24 -0.02 -11.95
C LYS A 727 11.53 -0.16 -11.16
N ASN A 728 12.63 0.35 -11.70
CA ASN A 728 13.93 0.42 -11.02
C ASN A 728 14.15 1.80 -10.41
N ALA A 729 15.01 1.86 -9.39
CA ALA A 729 15.32 3.11 -8.67
C ALA A 729 15.92 4.21 -9.56
N ASP A 730 16.53 3.86 -10.70
CA ASP A 730 17.12 4.79 -11.67
C ASP A 730 16.11 5.32 -12.71
N GLY A 731 14.82 4.97 -12.57
CA GLY A 731 13.76 5.35 -13.50
C GLY A 731 13.64 4.47 -14.75
N SER A 732 14.50 3.46 -14.91
CA SER A 732 14.29 2.41 -15.92
C SER A 732 13.24 1.40 -15.45
N VAL A 733 12.79 0.53 -16.37
CA VAL A 733 11.89 -0.59 -16.07
C VAL A 733 12.43 -1.90 -16.59
N ALA A 734 12.00 -3.02 -16.02
CA ALA A 734 12.15 -4.36 -16.58
C ALA A 734 10.78 -4.93 -16.95
N PHE A 735 10.67 -5.54 -18.12
CA PHE A 735 9.46 -6.20 -18.60
C PHE A 735 9.55 -7.70 -18.31
N LEU A 736 8.95 -8.14 -17.20
CA LEU A 736 8.95 -9.54 -16.78
C LEU A 736 7.89 -10.32 -17.56
N THR A 737 8.25 -11.46 -18.16
CA THR A 737 7.38 -12.19 -19.10
C THR A 737 6.40 -13.11 -18.36
N LYS A 738 5.10 -13.05 -18.66
CA LYS A 738 4.12 -14.00 -18.08
C LYS A 738 4.37 -15.44 -18.57
N ALA A 739 4.91 -15.62 -19.78
CA ALA A 739 5.29 -16.93 -20.33
C ALA A 739 6.29 -17.71 -19.44
N SER A 740 7.16 -17.00 -18.71
CA SER A 740 8.12 -17.60 -17.77
C SER A 740 7.59 -17.68 -16.33
N ASN A 741 6.32 -17.32 -16.10
CA ASN A 741 5.79 -16.96 -14.77
C ASN A 741 6.64 -15.88 -14.11
N PHE A 742 6.99 -14.84 -14.86
CA PHE A 742 7.73 -13.65 -14.41
C PHE A 742 9.15 -13.93 -13.89
N ARG A 743 9.71 -15.10 -14.21
CA ARG A 743 11.10 -15.45 -13.87
C ARG A 743 12.11 -14.85 -14.84
N SER A 744 11.68 -14.50 -16.05
CA SER A 744 12.50 -13.94 -17.13
C SER A 744 12.01 -12.56 -17.53
N ALA A 745 12.89 -11.77 -18.16
CA ALA A 745 12.60 -10.42 -18.66
C ALA A 745 13.05 -10.25 -20.11
N LEU A 746 12.54 -9.23 -20.79
CA LEU A 746 13.11 -8.77 -22.08
C LEU A 746 14.59 -8.41 -21.91
N ASP A 747 15.46 -9.05 -22.69
CA ASP A 747 16.92 -8.96 -22.60
C ASP A 747 17.54 -8.62 -23.97
N VAL A 748 18.66 -7.89 -23.97
CA VAL A 748 19.45 -7.66 -25.18
C VAL A 748 20.48 -8.77 -25.31
N TYR A 749 20.20 -9.69 -26.23
CA TYR A 749 21.00 -10.89 -26.43
C TYR A 749 22.50 -10.59 -26.59
N ASN A 750 23.31 -11.36 -25.86
CA ASN A 750 24.76 -11.38 -25.94
C ASN A 750 25.43 -10.01 -25.79
N TRP A 751 24.88 -9.15 -24.92
CA TRP A 751 25.44 -7.83 -24.60
C TRP A 751 25.66 -6.96 -25.86
N SER A 752 24.81 -7.12 -26.88
CA SER A 752 24.98 -6.45 -28.16
C SER A 752 24.85 -4.93 -28.02
N LYS A 753 25.71 -4.19 -28.72
CA LYS A 753 25.57 -2.74 -28.96
C LYS A 753 25.36 -2.41 -30.44
N ALA A 754 25.12 -3.43 -31.27
CA ALA A 754 24.95 -3.27 -32.70
C ALA A 754 23.49 -2.94 -33.03
N ASN A 755 23.30 -2.15 -34.09
CA ASN A 755 22.00 -2.05 -34.76
C ASN A 755 21.58 -3.43 -35.26
N GLY A 756 20.34 -3.81 -35.00
CA GLY A 756 19.81 -5.15 -35.26
C GLY A 756 20.23 -6.20 -34.23
N GLY A 757 20.75 -5.79 -33.07
CA GLY A 757 20.97 -6.71 -31.95
C GLY A 757 19.63 -7.35 -31.52
N ASN A 758 19.62 -8.66 -31.33
CA ASN A 758 18.40 -9.37 -31.01
C ASN A 758 17.88 -9.04 -29.61
N VAL A 759 16.56 -9.14 -29.41
CA VAL A 759 15.92 -9.14 -28.09
C VAL A 759 15.30 -10.51 -27.85
N ASP A 760 15.65 -11.13 -26.74
CA ASP A 760 15.15 -12.42 -26.27
C ASP A 760 14.53 -12.26 -24.88
N GLU A 761 13.98 -13.34 -24.31
CA GLU A 761 13.77 -13.41 -22.87
C GLU A 761 14.89 -14.17 -22.18
N TRP A 762 15.27 -13.72 -20.99
CA TRP A 762 16.25 -14.39 -20.16
C TRP A 762 15.90 -14.25 -18.68
N SER A 763 16.26 -15.24 -17.87
CA SER A 763 16.12 -15.23 -16.41
C SER A 763 16.50 -13.87 -15.84
N TYR A 764 15.61 -13.24 -15.08
CA TYR A 764 15.81 -11.88 -14.60
C TYR A 764 16.91 -11.85 -13.53
N TRP A 765 17.94 -11.03 -13.76
CA TRP A 765 19.08 -10.87 -12.85
C TRP A 765 19.35 -9.41 -12.48
N GLY A 766 18.48 -8.48 -12.89
CA GLY A 766 18.59 -7.05 -12.56
C GLY A 766 19.71 -6.31 -13.30
N GLY A 767 20.16 -6.87 -14.42
CA GLY A 767 21.20 -6.30 -15.25
C GLY A 767 20.73 -5.18 -16.17
N THR A 768 21.64 -4.27 -16.52
CA THR A 768 21.33 -3.15 -17.44
C THR A 768 20.90 -3.60 -18.85
N LEU A 769 21.13 -4.86 -19.23
CA LEU A 769 20.62 -5.44 -20.48
C LEU A 769 19.09 -5.61 -20.46
N GLN A 770 18.52 -5.82 -19.27
CA GLN A 770 17.09 -6.06 -19.06
C GLN A 770 16.34 -4.78 -18.65
N HIS A 771 17.05 -3.65 -18.60
CA HIS A 771 16.53 -2.37 -18.16
C HIS A 771 16.24 -1.46 -19.35
N TRP A 772 15.08 -0.83 -19.32
CA TRP A 772 14.56 -0.04 -20.42
C TRP A 772 14.03 1.30 -19.90
N TYR A 773 14.43 2.40 -20.51
CA TYR A 773 13.83 3.71 -20.26
C TYR A 773 12.61 3.88 -21.15
N LEU A 774 11.50 4.28 -20.55
CA LEU A 774 10.28 4.64 -21.27
C LEU A 774 10.31 6.13 -21.58
N GLU A 775 10.52 6.48 -22.84
CA GLU A 775 10.50 7.87 -23.31
C GLU A 775 9.10 8.17 -23.89
N PRO A 776 8.22 8.88 -23.15
CA PRO A 776 6.83 9.06 -23.55
C PRO A 776 6.71 9.87 -24.84
N ILE A 777 5.84 9.38 -25.73
CA ILE A 777 5.41 10.03 -26.95
C ILE A 777 4.10 10.75 -26.63
N LEU A 778 4.18 12.08 -26.58
CA LEU A 778 3.08 12.99 -26.24
C LEU A 778 2.40 13.56 -27.49
N ASP A 779 2.54 12.90 -28.64
CA ASP A 779 1.88 13.30 -29.89
C ASP A 779 0.36 13.30 -29.68
N GLY A 780 -0.30 14.43 -29.96
CA GLY A 780 -1.75 14.53 -29.80
C GLY A 780 -2.23 15.95 -29.51
N THR A 781 -3.54 16.12 -29.41
CA THR A 781 -4.16 17.40 -29.08
C THR A 781 -4.64 17.40 -27.63
N TYR A 782 -4.28 18.43 -26.88
CA TYR A 782 -4.55 18.54 -25.45
C TYR A 782 -5.09 19.90 -25.06
N TYR A 783 -5.87 19.92 -23.98
CA TYR A 783 -5.97 21.06 -23.08
C TYR A 783 -4.84 20.95 -22.05
N ILE A 784 -4.04 22.01 -21.90
CA ILE A 784 -2.88 22.01 -21.00
C ILE A 784 -3.27 22.75 -19.71
N GLN A 785 -3.42 22.04 -18.58
CA GLN A 785 -3.91 22.57 -17.31
C GLN A 785 -2.75 22.81 -16.33
N ASN A 786 -2.70 23.97 -15.68
CA ASN A 786 -1.72 24.22 -14.63
C ASN A 786 -2.07 23.47 -13.34
N ALA A 787 -1.09 22.78 -12.74
CA ALA A 787 -1.31 21.95 -11.55
C ALA A 787 -1.55 22.76 -10.26
N TYR A 788 -1.13 24.03 -10.21
CA TYR A 788 -1.35 24.89 -9.04
C TYR A 788 -2.70 25.62 -9.06
N SER A 789 -3.08 26.20 -10.21
CA SER A 789 -4.30 26.99 -10.33
C SER A 789 -5.52 26.18 -10.77
N GLY A 790 -5.33 25.04 -11.45
CA GLY A 790 -6.40 24.28 -12.11
C GLY A 790 -6.97 24.97 -13.36
N LEU A 791 -6.38 26.07 -13.82
CA LEU A 791 -6.75 26.78 -15.04
C LEU A 791 -5.96 26.26 -16.25
N TYR A 792 -6.43 26.58 -17.45
CA TYR A 792 -5.92 26.03 -18.71
C TYR A 792 -5.15 27.07 -19.50
N MET A 793 -4.10 26.64 -20.19
CA MET A 793 -3.40 27.44 -21.19
C MET A 793 -4.41 27.91 -22.27
N ASP A 794 -4.30 29.15 -22.69
CA ASP A 794 -5.27 29.87 -23.50
C ASP A 794 -4.55 30.89 -24.37
N VAL A 795 -4.75 30.83 -25.69
CA VAL A 795 -4.35 31.90 -26.62
C VAL A 795 -5.31 33.07 -26.42
N ASP A 796 -4.80 34.25 -26.08
CA ASP A 796 -5.62 35.39 -25.66
C ASP A 796 -6.71 35.73 -26.70
N ASN A 797 -7.96 35.61 -26.25
CA ASN A 797 -9.20 35.81 -27.03
C ASN A 797 -9.30 34.96 -28.31
N GLY A 798 -8.51 33.89 -28.44
CA GLY A 798 -8.46 33.05 -29.65
C GLY A 798 -8.00 33.80 -30.89
N LEU A 799 -7.25 34.89 -30.71
CA LEU A 799 -6.67 35.69 -31.79
C LEU A 799 -5.67 34.86 -32.61
N THR A 800 -5.49 35.20 -33.88
CA THR A 800 -4.69 34.41 -34.85
C THR A 800 -3.40 35.10 -35.27
N GLU A 801 -3.19 36.33 -34.82
CA GLU A 801 -2.04 37.14 -35.12
C GLU A 801 -0.76 36.59 -34.45
N ASN A 802 0.37 36.78 -35.13
CA ASN A 802 1.68 36.53 -34.53
C ASN A 802 1.92 37.49 -33.35
N GLY A 803 2.42 36.95 -32.26
CA GLY A 803 2.67 37.69 -31.02
C GLY A 803 1.47 37.77 -30.08
N THR A 804 0.33 37.14 -30.42
CA THR A 804 -0.78 37.01 -29.48
C THR A 804 -0.32 36.27 -28.22
N ASN A 805 -0.64 36.85 -27.08
CA ASN A 805 -0.22 36.36 -25.78
C ASN A 805 -0.81 34.99 -25.44
N VAL A 806 -0.08 34.20 -24.65
CA VAL A 806 -0.57 32.97 -24.05
C VAL A 806 -0.72 33.18 -22.55
N ARG A 807 -1.87 32.80 -22.00
CA ARG A 807 -2.27 33.05 -20.62
C ARG A 807 -2.96 31.82 -20.03
N GLN A 808 -3.22 31.81 -18.73
CA GLN A 808 -4.14 30.83 -18.15
C GLN A 808 -5.58 31.35 -18.15
N HIS A 809 -6.56 30.49 -18.38
CA HIS A 809 -7.98 30.85 -18.38
C HIS A 809 -8.84 29.68 -17.85
N LYS A 810 -10.05 29.98 -17.37
CA LYS A 810 -11.07 28.97 -17.05
C LYS A 810 -11.36 28.13 -18.29
N TYR A 811 -11.54 26.83 -18.08
CA TYR A 811 -11.93 25.90 -19.15
C TYR A 811 -13.19 26.39 -19.86
N ASN A 812 -13.13 26.47 -21.18
CA ASN A 812 -14.26 26.83 -22.05
C ASN A 812 -14.38 25.95 -23.30
N GLY A 813 -13.46 24.99 -23.51
CA GLY A 813 -13.50 24.03 -24.62
C GLY A 813 -13.26 24.63 -26.01
N SER A 814 -12.89 25.91 -26.11
CA SER A 814 -12.62 26.57 -27.39
C SER A 814 -11.30 26.12 -28.01
N ASP A 815 -11.12 26.37 -29.30
CA ASP A 815 -9.87 26.07 -30.00
C ASP A 815 -8.68 26.89 -29.47
N ALA A 816 -8.94 28.02 -28.78
CA ALA A 816 -7.92 28.79 -28.08
C ALA A 816 -7.24 28.04 -26.93
N GLN A 817 -7.87 26.97 -26.42
CA GLN A 817 -7.36 26.12 -25.34
C GLN A 817 -6.83 24.77 -25.82
N LYS A 818 -6.90 24.50 -27.14
CA LYS A 818 -6.38 23.27 -27.74
C LYS A 818 -4.95 23.48 -28.22
N PHE A 819 -4.07 22.57 -27.84
CA PHE A 819 -2.66 22.59 -28.23
C PHE A 819 -2.26 21.22 -28.76
N ARG A 820 -1.74 21.17 -29.99
CA ARG A 820 -1.26 19.93 -30.61
C ARG A 820 0.23 19.78 -30.42
N LEU A 821 0.64 18.75 -29.71
CA LEU A 821 2.03 18.38 -29.50
C LEU A 821 2.45 17.47 -30.67
N GLU A 822 3.59 17.80 -31.27
CA GLU A 822 4.25 16.95 -32.27
C GLU A 822 5.72 16.79 -31.92
N TYR A 823 6.16 15.55 -31.77
CA TYR A 823 7.55 15.22 -31.49
C TYR A 823 8.43 15.49 -32.72
N ARG A 824 9.54 16.19 -32.51
CA ARG A 824 10.42 16.66 -33.59
C ARG A 824 11.52 15.65 -33.97
N GLY A 825 11.71 14.60 -33.19
CA GLY A 825 12.78 13.61 -33.42
C GLY A 825 14.15 14.00 -32.83
N ASP A 826 14.26 15.15 -32.16
CA ASP A 826 15.50 15.69 -31.58
C ASP A 826 15.44 15.86 -30.03
N GLY A 827 14.44 15.24 -29.39
CA GLY A 827 14.18 15.38 -27.95
C GLY A 827 13.20 16.50 -27.58
N TYR A 828 12.72 17.28 -28.56
CA TYR A 828 11.78 18.37 -28.34
C TYR A 828 10.44 18.15 -29.04
N TYR A 829 9.42 18.85 -28.56
CA TYR A 829 8.10 18.96 -29.16
C TYR A 829 7.89 20.37 -29.71
N THR A 830 7.11 20.47 -30.78
CA THR A 830 6.43 21.72 -31.15
C THR A 830 5.01 21.69 -30.60
N ILE A 831 4.57 22.80 -30.01
CA ILE A 831 3.24 22.95 -29.41
C ILE A 831 2.41 23.87 -30.30
N TYR A 832 1.66 23.30 -31.25
CA TYR A 832 0.83 24.03 -32.19
C TYR A 832 -0.45 24.57 -31.54
N THR A 833 -0.85 25.79 -31.89
CA THR A 833 -2.05 26.43 -31.30
C THR A 833 -3.31 26.12 -32.10
N GLY A 834 -4.36 25.66 -31.43
CA GLY A 834 -5.66 25.39 -32.05
C GLY A 834 -6.34 26.66 -32.58
N ALA A 835 -6.09 27.82 -31.96
CA ALA A 835 -6.58 29.13 -32.42
C ALA A 835 -6.28 29.38 -33.90
N THR A 836 -5.12 28.93 -34.40
CA THR A 836 -4.68 29.10 -35.79
C THR A 836 -4.91 27.86 -36.65
N GLN A 837 -5.76 26.93 -36.19
CA GLN A 837 -5.92 25.60 -36.80
C GLN A 837 -4.58 24.87 -36.98
N TYR A 838 -3.70 25.00 -35.98
CA TYR A 838 -2.40 24.35 -35.91
C TYR A 838 -1.40 24.79 -37.00
N THR A 839 -1.47 26.04 -37.44
CA THR A 839 -0.49 26.64 -38.38
C THR A 839 0.58 27.47 -37.66
N SER A 840 0.29 27.98 -36.46
CA SER A 840 1.22 28.62 -35.53
C SER A 840 1.48 27.75 -34.29
N CYS A 841 2.53 28.06 -33.54
CA CYS A 841 2.92 27.33 -32.34
C CYS A 841 3.33 28.28 -31.21
N LEU A 842 3.51 27.74 -30.01
CA LEU A 842 4.16 28.46 -28.92
C LEU A 842 5.60 28.84 -29.31
N ASP A 843 6.01 30.03 -28.88
CA ASP A 843 7.29 30.63 -29.22
C ASP A 843 7.82 31.49 -28.05
N ILE A 844 9.14 31.50 -27.87
CA ILE A 844 9.84 32.41 -26.95
C ILE A 844 10.43 33.60 -27.73
N PRO A 845 10.01 34.85 -27.44
CA PRO A 845 10.40 36.05 -28.16
C PRO A 845 11.91 36.20 -28.40
N GLY A 846 12.25 36.54 -29.65
CA GLY A 846 13.61 36.71 -30.19
C GLY A 846 14.61 37.48 -29.30
N ASP A 847 14.12 38.47 -28.59
CA ASP A 847 14.86 39.49 -27.86
C ASP A 847 14.81 39.33 -26.33
N GLN A 848 14.09 38.32 -25.82
CA GLN A 848 13.94 38.06 -24.39
C GLN A 848 13.89 36.55 -24.12
N ASP A 849 14.97 35.99 -23.58
CA ASP A 849 15.14 34.55 -23.33
C ASP A 849 15.60 34.23 -21.90
N GLY A 850 15.41 35.17 -20.96
CA GLY A 850 15.62 34.97 -19.52
C GLY A 850 14.31 34.98 -18.71
N ASP A 851 14.43 34.80 -17.39
CA ASP A 851 13.33 34.92 -16.41
C ASP A 851 12.31 36.02 -16.74
N GLY A 852 11.05 35.61 -16.91
CA GLY A 852 9.93 36.50 -17.20
C GLY A 852 9.69 36.75 -18.69
N ALA A 853 10.52 36.19 -19.58
CA ALA A 853 10.26 36.20 -21.01
C ALA A 853 8.89 35.60 -21.32
N ASN A 854 8.15 36.30 -22.17
CA ASN A 854 6.76 35.95 -22.45
C ASN A 854 6.65 34.65 -23.24
N VAL A 855 5.53 33.93 -23.11
CA VAL A 855 5.17 32.87 -24.06
C VAL A 855 4.02 33.38 -24.92
N TRP A 856 4.21 33.34 -26.24
CA TRP A 856 3.21 33.79 -27.20
C TRP A 856 3.04 32.79 -28.34
N GLN A 857 2.06 33.01 -29.20
CA GLN A 857 1.97 32.25 -30.44
C GLN A 857 2.73 32.95 -31.57
N TRP A 858 3.37 32.16 -32.43
CA TRP A 858 4.03 32.64 -33.64
C TRP A 858 4.01 31.58 -34.75
N GLN A 859 4.07 32.01 -36.00
CA GLN A 859 4.15 31.11 -37.14
C GLN A 859 5.34 30.15 -37.03
N TYR A 860 5.15 28.90 -37.46
CA TYR A 860 6.17 27.86 -37.33
C TYR A 860 7.40 28.13 -38.21
N TYR A 861 8.57 28.04 -37.60
CA TYR A 861 9.89 28.12 -38.22
C TYR A 861 10.79 26.93 -37.88
N GLY A 862 10.41 26.09 -36.91
CA GLY A 862 11.20 24.92 -36.51
C GLY A 862 12.57 25.25 -35.90
N ASN A 863 12.72 26.43 -35.29
CA ASN A 863 13.96 26.81 -34.60
C ASN A 863 13.90 26.43 -33.10
N SER A 864 14.93 26.80 -32.32
CA SER A 864 15.00 26.49 -30.88
C SER A 864 14.01 27.26 -30.01
N ARG A 865 13.36 28.32 -30.51
CA ARG A 865 12.37 29.09 -29.75
C ARG A 865 10.99 28.43 -29.72
N GLN A 866 10.81 27.43 -30.58
CA GLN A 866 9.57 26.68 -30.78
C GLN A 866 9.75 25.20 -30.41
N GLY A 867 10.84 24.88 -29.70
CA GLY A 867 11.12 23.57 -29.14
C GLY A 867 10.89 23.57 -27.64
N PHE A 868 10.10 22.60 -27.18
CA PHE A 868 9.74 22.44 -25.78
C PHE A 868 10.00 20.99 -25.36
N LYS A 869 10.63 20.80 -24.21
CA LYS A 869 10.94 19.49 -23.65
C LYS A 869 10.04 19.21 -22.47
N PHE A 870 9.30 18.11 -22.55
CA PHE A 870 8.43 17.67 -21.47
C PHE A 870 9.20 16.75 -20.54
N VAL A 871 9.26 17.11 -19.26
CA VAL A 871 9.85 16.31 -18.20
C VAL A 871 8.71 15.84 -17.31
N ALA A 872 8.50 14.52 -17.23
CA ALA A 872 7.46 13.95 -16.39
C ALA A 872 7.79 14.15 -14.90
N ASN A 873 6.81 14.61 -14.14
CA ASN A 873 6.87 14.76 -12.70
C ASN A 873 6.24 13.53 -12.02
N ALA A 874 6.58 13.28 -10.75
CA ALA A 874 6.09 12.11 -10.01
C ALA A 874 4.55 12.05 -9.85
N ASP A 875 3.88 13.21 -9.89
CA ASP A 875 2.43 13.33 -9.74
C ASP A 875 1.65 13.17 -11.07
N GLY A 876 2.33 12.76 -12.14
CA GLY A 876 1.78 12.60 -13.49
C GLY A 876 1.61 13.89 -14.29
N SER A 877 2.01 15.05 -13.73
CA SER A 877 2.14 16.30 -14.49
C SER A 877 3.47 16.35 -15.25
N TYR A 878 3.65 17.40 -16.05
CA TYR A 878 4.88 17.68 -16.78
C TYR A 878 5.42 19.07 -16.49
N SER A 879 6.73 19.17 -16.32
CA SER A 879 7.46 20.42 -16.46
C SER A 879 7.80 20.63 -17.94
N ILE A 880 7.58 21.84 -18.48
CA ILE A 880 7.80 22.14 -19.91
C ILE A 880 9.01 23.06 -20.02
N LEU A 881 10.19 22.49 -20.31
CA LEU A 881 11.44 23.23 -20.45
C LEU A 881 11.56 23.85 -21.84
N THR A 882 12.14 25.04 -21.94
CA THR A 882 12.30 25.74 -23.22
C THR A 882 13.64 25.43 -23.86
N GLN A 883 13.64 25.03 -25.14
CA GLN A 883 14.88 24.83 -25.89
C GLN A 883 15.63 26.16 -26.10
N ALA A 884 14.90 27.29 -26.07
CA ALA A 884 15.46 28.64 -26.14
C ALA A 884 16.48 28.91 -25.02
N SER A 885 16.19 28.44 -23.80
CA SER A 885 17.07 28.58 -22.64
C SER A 885 18.14 27.48 -22.53
N GLY A 886 18.10 26.47 -23.42
CA GLY A 886 18.94 25.28 -23.28
C GLY A 886 18.53 24.39 -22.12
N ASP A 887 17.22 24.25 -21.89
CA ASP A 887 16.61 23.44 -20.83
C ASP A 887 16.79 23.98 -19.39
N THR A 888 17.16 25.26 -19.20
CA THR A 888 17.35 25.84 -17.85
C THR A 888 16.12 26.57 -17.31
N GLU A 889 15.18 26.93 -18.18
CA GLU A 889 13.93 27.61 -17.84
C GLU A 889 12.70 26.78 -18.25
N ALA A 890 11.61 26.95 -17.51
CA ALA A 890 10.34 26.24 -17.68
C ALA A 890 9.19 27.21 -17.92
N VAL A 891 8.22 26.78 -18.72
CA VAL A 891 6.93 27.47 -18.91
C VAL A 891 6.16 27.47 -17.58
N GLU A 892 5.69 28.64 -17.15
CA GLU A 892 5.12 28.86 -15.82
C GLU A 892 3.99 29.89 -15.80
N VAL A 893 3.15 29.83 -14.77
CA VAL A 893 2.14 30.86 -14.49
C VAL A 893 2.74 31.96 -13.63
N TYR A 894 2.93 33.13 -14.23
CA TYR A 894 3.65 34.25 -13.63
C TYR A 894 3.14 34.59 -12.23
N GLY A 895 4.09 34.66 -11.28
CA GLY A 895 3.84 35.06 -9.90
C GLY A 895 2.95 34.08 -9.12
N TRP A 896 2.95 32.79 -9.49
CA TRP A 896 2.11 31.76 -8.85
C TRP A 896 0.62 32.14 -8.81
N SER A 897 0.15 32.85 -9.83
CA SER A 897 -1.21 33.38 -9.80
C SER A 897 -2.27 32.27 -9.96
N LYS A 898 -3.36 32.37 -9.21
CA LYS A 898 -4.60 31.58 -9.44
C LYS A 898 -5.67 32.38 -10.19
N THR A 899 -5.36 33.60 -10.62
CA THR A 899 -6.33 34.46 -11.28
C THR A 899 -6.54 34.06 -12.74
N ASN A 900 -7.78 34.12 -13.18
CA ASN A 900 -8.13 34.01 -14.60
C ASN A 900 -7.37 35.08 -15.41
N ALA A 901 -6.91 34.71 -16.61
CA ALA A 901 -6.11 35.53 -17.52
C ALA A 901 -4.70 35.93 -17.01
N ALA A 902 -4.14 35.26 -15.99
CA ALA A 902 -2.75 35.49 -15.60
C ALA A 902 -1.79 35.06 -16.72
N ASN A 903 -0.67 35.76 -16.83
CA ASN A 903 0.30 35.55 -17.90
C ASN A 903 1.00 34.19 -17.80
N ILE A 904 1.37 33.63 -18.94
CA ILE A 904 2.30 32.49 -19.02
C ILE A 904 3.63 32.99 -19.59
N SER A 905 4.70 32.71 -18.86
CA SER A 905 6.08 33.11 -19.17
C SER A 905 7.01 31.91 -19.06
N GLN A 906 8.28 32.07 -19.46
CA GLN A 906 9.34 31.18 -18.99
C GLN A 906 10.04 31.77 -17.76
N TRP A 907 10.52 30.90 -16.88
CA TRP A 907 11.32 31.25 -15.70
C TRP A 907 12.24 30.10 -15.33
N SER A 908 13.36 30.39 -14.67
CA SER A 908 14.28 29.43 -14.07
C SER A 908 13.53 28.23 -13.49
N PHE A 909 13.98 27.02 -13.83
CA PHE A 909 13.33 25.81 -13.37
C PHE A 909 13.56 25.61 -11.85
N LEU A 910 12.48 25.72 -11.08
CA LEU A 910 12.47 25.65 -9.62
C LEU A 910 11.61 24.47 -9.11
N ASP A 911 11.07 23.66 -10.02
CA ASP A 911 10.17 22.54 -9.73
C ASP A 911 8.94 22.94 -8.88
N GLY A 912 8.45 24.16 -9.08
CA GLY A 912 7.25 24.66 -8.41
C GLY A 912 5.97 24.18 -9.09
N LYS A 913 4.87 23.98 -8.32
CA LYS A 913 3.56 23.58 -8.89
C LYS A 913 3.01 24.57 -9.94
N ASN A 914 3.44 25.83 -9.94
CA ASN A 914 3.12 26.81 -10.98
C ASN A 914 3.81 26.51 -12.32
N GLN A 915 4.86 25.67 -12.34
CA GLN A 915 5.60 25.18 -13.52
C GLN A 915 5.15 23.79 -13.96
N HIS A 916 4.20 23.18 -13.25
CA HIS A 916 3.69 21.84 -13.50
C HIS A 916 2.40 21.90 -14.32
N TRP A 917 2.32 21.11 -15.38
CA TRP A 917 1.23 21.12 -16.35
C TRP A 917 0.68 19.71 -16.59
N LYS A 918 -0.64 19.54 -16.45
CA LYS A 918 -1.35 18.31 -16.79
C LYS A 918 -1.83 18.38 -18.23
N LEU A 919 -1.59 17.31 -18.99
CA LEU A 919 -2.05 17.16 -20.37
C LEU A 919 -3.40 16.43 -20.37
N VAL A 920 -4.49 17.14 -20.70
CA VAL A 920 -5.84 16.57 -20.79
C VAL A 920 -6.16 16.39 -22.27
N LYS A 921 -6.36 15.16 -22.77
CA LYS A 921 -6.67 14.94 -24.19
C LYS A 921 -7.93 15.71 -24.59
N ALA A 922 -7.87 16.38 -25.75
CA ALA A 922 -8.99 17.11 -26.30
C ALA A 922 -9.95 16.23 -27.10
N GLU A 923 -9.47 15.07 -27.58
CA GLU A 923 -10.20 14.03 -28.31
C GLU A 923 -9.62 12.64 -28.01
#